data_AF-A0A954WYS5-F1
#
_entry.id   AF-A0A954WYS5-F1
#
_cell.length_a   1.000
_cell.length_b   1.000
_cell.length_c   1.000
_cell.angle_alpha   90.00
_cell.angle_beta   90.00
_cell.angle_gamma   90.00
#
_symmetry.space_group_name_H-M   'P 1'
#
loop_
_entity.id
_entity.type
_entity.pdbx_description
1 polymer ?
#
loop_
_entity_poly.entity_id
_entity_poly.type
_entity_poly.pdbx_seq_one_letter_code
_entity_poly.pdbx_strand_id
1 'polypeptide(L)'
;MSAGKRSANQSTKLSRRSLLAGAAAVGGSYFVGGCNRVSRSIGKKVIVIGIDGMDPRLCRSMIKDGLLPNLAKMAAAGGFTDLGTSCPPQSPVAWANFINGSGPGSHGIFDFIHRHPHTQCEPFYSGAETIPGEGGWEVGDYNLQLDFWPINHKPPATELKRKGVPFWDFLDAKKIDSTFYDLPSNYPPSPSEYGYHRCISGMGTPDMLGGYGTYQYFSEDTAADGVEEGGGKRSQLKFDNDSAKAILVGPENSMLKSPEAVQVEFDVHRDTSSNAALLEFQGQKIMLKPGQWSRWVKVDFALSTPKLLPTQHVSGICRFYLQEVAPNFRLYVTPINIDPSAPAVQVSEPPEFIEDVSKQLGLFYTTGFQEDHKARTNGVFVDDEFARQANMVLDERLALFEYAVENYDDGLLFFYFSSSDLQSHMFWWNEEENEKHPTRSAPEARKHYQYVKQLYQRLDGVIGDVNDRYGGDATIFVMSDHGFANFGRQFNLNSWLRDFGFLNPRECNSILVDCDWSRTKAYGLGINGLYLNLKGRERDGIVEPGEEQEQLTKKLIARLNAVRDFNGEKIIRNVYRSDEIYTGDATELAPDLIIGYARGYRASWETVLGELTADVVTDNTAAWSADHCADALEVPGVLFCNKPYKMQSPSLIDVAPSILSEFGLETPSTMNGKNIFNS
;
A
#
# COMPACT_ATOMS: atom_id res chain seq x y z
N MET A 1 7.00 -48.33 -26.75
CA MET A 1 6.56 -49.24 -27.83
C MET A 1 5.07 -49.04 -28.05
N SER A 2 4.70 -48.95 -29.33
CA SER A 2 3.39 -48.67 -29.95
C SER A 2 2.11 -49.26 -29.30
N ALA A 3 1.06 -48.44 -29.22
CA ALA A 3 -0.30 -48.70 -29.73
C ALA A 3 -1.04 -47.35 -29.75
N GLY A 4 -1.46 -46.75 -30.87
CA GLY A 4 -2.62 -47.11 -31.71
C GLY A 4 -3.90 -46.48 -31.10
N LYS A 5 -4.78 -45.73 -31.76
CA LYS A 5 -5.20 -45.60 -33.18
C LYS A 5 -6.09 -44.34 -33.32
N ARG A 6 -6.03 -43.71 -34.51
CA ARG A 6 -7.12 -43.27 -35.44
C ARG A 6 -8.48 -42.82 -34.84
N SER A 7 -9.22 -41.83 -35.34
CA SER A 7 -9.14 -40.97 -36.53
C SER A 7 -10.23 -39.90 -36.48
N ALA A 8 -9.96 -38.78 -37.17
CA ALA A 8 -10.84 -38.07 -38.11
C ALA A 8 -12.18 -37.45 -37.65
N ASN A 9 -12.18 -36.13 -37.83
CA ASN A 9 -13.07 -35.32 -38.67
C ASN A 9 -14.29 -34.59 -38.08
N GLN A 10 -14.21 -33.28 -38.36
CA GLN A 10 -15.23 -32.37 -38.88
C GLN A 10 -16.21 -31.69 -37.93
N SER A 11 -16.09 -30.36 -37.99
CA SER A 11 -17.00 -29.28 -37.67
C SER A 11 -18.50 -29.58 -37.68
N THR A 12 -19.19 -29.02 -36.70
CA THR A 12 -20.51 -28.40 -36.88
C THR A 12 -20.72 -27.28 -35.86
N LYS A 13 -21.13 -26.11 -36.35
CA LYS A 13 -21.80 -25.02 -35.60
C LYS A 13 -23.12 -25.52 -34.99
N LEU A 14 -23.64 -24.79 -33.98
CA LEU A 14 -25.06 -24.60 -33.54
C LEU A 14 -25.08 -24.48 -31.99
N SER A 15 -25.91 -23.73 -31.26
CA SER A 15 -26.88 -22.64 -31.51
C SER A 15 -27.39 -22.15 -30.14
N ARG A 16 -27.86 -20.90 -30.06
CA ARG A 16 -28.61 -20.31 -28.94
C ARG A 16 -29.99 -20.96 -28.71
N ARG A 17 -30.49 -20.84 -27.46
CA ARG A 17 -31.86 -21.13 -26.93
C ARG A 17 -32.14 -22.61 -26.66
N SER A 18 -32.76 -23.06 -25.56
CA SER A 18 -33.61 -22.42 -24.54
C SER A 18 -33.95 -23.43 -23.43
N LEU A 19 -34.09 -22.99 -22.18
CA LEU A 19 -34.96 -23.61 -21.17
C LEU A 19 -35.66 -22.50 -20.35
N LEU A 20 -36.88 -22.20 -20.80
CA LEU A 20 -38.02 -21.58 -20.08
C LEU A 20 -38.87 -22.78 -19.56
N ALA A 21 -39.70 -22.76 -18.51
CA ALA A 21 -40.26 -21.74 -17.61
C ALA A 21 -41.06 -22.43 -16.47
N GLY A 22 -41.44 -21.64 -15.45
CA GLY A 22 -42.59 -21.87 -14.54
C GLY A 22 -42.34 -21.37 -13.10
N ALA A 23 -42.40 -20.06 -12.80
CA ALA A 23 -43.56 -19.26 -12.35
C ALA A 23 -44.19 -19.74 -11.01
N ALA A 24 -44.28 -18.95 -9.93
CA ALA A 24 -45.14 -17.76 -9.84
C ALA A 24 -44.69 -16.72 -8.77
N ALA A 25 -45.22 -15.51 -8.93
CA ALA A 25 -44.79 -14.24 -8.38
C ALA A 25 -45.60 -13.72 -7.17
N VAL A 26 -44.96 -12.88 -6.34
CA VAL A 26 -45.42 -11.57 -5.80
C VAL A 26 -44.12 -10.81 -5.47
N GLY A 27 -43.74 -9.61 -5.92
CA GLY A 27 -44.48 -8.46 -6.45
C GLY A 27 -43.91 -7.21 -5.77
N GLY A 28 -42.69 -6.78 -6.14
CA GLY A 28 -42.03 -5.57 -5.64
C GLY A 28 -40.93 -5.14 -6.61
N SER A 29 -41.17 -4.08 -7.37
CA SER A 29 -40.37 -3.66 -8.51
C SER A 29 -38.99 -3.12 -8.11
N TYR A 30 -37.94 -3.91 -8.33
CA TYR A 30 -36.57 -3.39 -8.46
C TYR A 30 -36.30 -3.13 -9.93
N PHE A 31 -36.04 -1.87 -10.28
CA PHE A 31 -35.46 -1.53 -11.57
C PHE A 31 -34.04 -2.10 -11.61
N VAL A 32 -33.87 -3.25 -12.26
CA VAL A 32 -32.55 -3.74 -12.70
C VAL A 32 -32.14 -2.91 -13.91
N GLY A 33 -31.58 -1.73 -13.63
CA GLY A 33 -30.91 -0.90 -14.62
C GLY A 33 -29.48 -1.37 -14.78
N GLY A 34 -29.26 -2.43 -15.57
CA GLY A 34 -27.95 -2.67 -16.18
C GLY A 34 -27.67 -1.54 -17.16
N CYS A 35 -27.09 -0.45 -16.67
CA CYS A 35 -26.68 0.67 -17.49
C CYS A 35 -25.43 0.26 -18.26
N ASN A 36 -25.61 -0.33 -19.44
CA ASN A 36 -24.65 -0.12 -20.53
C ASN A 36 -24.66 1.38 -20.83
N ARG A 37 -23.89 2.17 -20.06
CA ARG A 37 -23.60 3.55 -20.41
C ARG A 37 -22.74 3.50 -21.65
N VAL A 38 -23.36 3.84 -22.78
CA VAL A 38 -22.63 4.21 -23.99
C VAL A 38 -21.88 5.50 -23.64
N SER A 39 -20.57 5.37 -23.38
CA SER A 39 -19.66 6.50 -23.30
C SER A 39 -19.90 7.40 -24.50
N ARG A 40 -20.13 8.70 -24.28
CA ARG A 40 -20.10 9.67 -25.38
C ARG A 40 -18.62 9.95 -25.65
N SER A 41 -18.02 9.06 -26.43
CA SER A 41 -16.59 9.08 -26.73
C SER A 41 -16.14 10.45 -27.23
N ILE A 42 -15.09 10.99 -26.60
CA ILE A 42 -14.21 11.96 -27.26
C ILE A 42 -13.20 11.24 -28.17
N GLY A 43 -13.10 9.90 -28.06
CA GLY A 43 -12.31 9.02 -28.92
C GLY A 43 -10.82 9.04 -28.59
N LYS A 44 -10.44 9.52 -27.39
CA LYS A 44 -9.06 9.73 -26.98
C LYS A 44 -8.72 8.81 -25.82
N LYS A 45 -7.77 7.92 -26.05
CA LYS A 45 -7.31 6.94 -25.07
C LYS A 45 -6.01 7.38 -24.40
N VAL A 46 -5.99 7.34 -23.07
CA VAL A 46 -4.79 7.50 -22.26
C VAL A 46 -4.70 6.33 -21.28
N ILE A 47 -3.57 5.64 -21.27
CA ILE A 47 -3.30 4.53 -20.36
C ILE A 47 -2.07 4.89 -19.51
N VAL A 48 -2.19 4.73 -18.20
CA VAL A 48 -1.09 4.90 -17.25
C VAL A 48 -0.88 3.58 -16.52
N ILE A 49 0.32 3.02 -16.66
CA ILE A 49 0.78 1.87 -15.90
C ILE A 49 1.72 2.39 -14.82
N GLY A 50 1.23 2.46 -13.58
CA GLY A 50 2.02 2.79 -12.40
C GLY A 50 2.69 1.54 -11.85
N ILE A 51 4.02 1.54 -11.78
CA ILE A 51 4.83 0.45 -11.24
C ILE A 51 5.58 1.00 -10.03
N ASP A 52 5.15 0.63 -8.83
CA ASP A 52 5.74 1.13 -7.59
C ASP A 52 7.20 0.70 -7.46
N GLY A 53 8.10 1.64 -7.15
CA GLY A 53 9.50 1.28 -6.92
C GLY A 53 10.27 0.79 -8.16
N MET A 54 9.81 1.08 -9.38
CA MET A 54 10.60 0.75 -10.57
C MET A 54 11.87 1.61 -10.65
N ASP A 55 13.05 0.98 -10.67
CA ASP A 55 14.32 1.70 -10.62
C ASP A 55 14.90 1.98 -12.02
N PRO A 56 15.26 3.25 -12.33
CA PRO A 56 15.78 3.61 -13.65
C PRO A 56 17.15 3.00 -13.95
N ARG A 57 18.01 2.75 -12.95
CA ARG A 57 19.34 2.17 -13.18
C ARG A 57 19.20 0.69 -13.56
N LEU A 58 18.33 -0.04 -12.87
CA LEU A 58 18.01 -1.42 -13.23
C LEU A 58 17.35 -1.52 -14.60
N CYS A 59 16.40 -0.61 -14.93
CA CYS A 59 15.80 -0.56 -16.26
C CYS A 59 16.85 -0.38 -17.36
N ARG A 60 17.76 0.60 -17.22
CA ARG A 60 18.86 0.82 -18.18
C ARG A 60 19.74 -0.41 -18.34
N SER A 61 20.13 -1.02 -17.21
CA SER A 61 20.98 -2.21 -17.19
C SER A 61 20.30 -3.38 -17.91
N MET A 62 19.05 -3.68 -17.57
CA MET A 62 18.32 -4.80 -18.16
C MET A 62 17.91 -4.56 -19.63
N ILE A 63 17.64 -3.32 -20.04
CA ILE A 63 17.45 -2.97 -21.47
C ILE A 63 18.75 -3.23 -22.24
N LYS A 64 19.90 -2.78 -21.72
CA LYS A 64 21.20 -3.01 -22.33
C LYS A 64 21.52 -4.50 -22.47
N ASP A 65 21.10 -5.30 -21.49
CA ASP A 65 21.27 -6.76 -21.48
C ASP A 65 20.22 -7.50 -22.34
N GLY A 66 19.27 -6.78 -22.95
CA GLY A 66 18.22 -7.36 -23.80
C GLY A 66 17.10 -8.09 -23.04
N LEU A 67 16.99 -7.85 -21.73
CA LEU A 67 16.02 -8.51 -20.85
C LEU A 67 14.66 -7.80 -20.79
N LEU A 68 14.59 -6.52 -21.18
CA LEU A 68 13.36 -5.71 -21.22
C LEU A 68 13.07 -5.20 -22.65
N PRO A 69 12.76 -6.10 -23.60
CA PRO A 69 12.62 -5.74 -25.01
C PRO A 69 11.45 -4.80 -25.30
N ASN A 70 10.35 -4.83 -24.52
CA ASN A 70 9.18 -3.99 -24.81
C ASN A 70 9.38 -2.56 -24.32
N LEU A 71 9.97 -2.38 -23.13
CA LEU A 71 10.44 -1.09 -22.65
C LEU A 71 11.52 -0.50 -23.56
N ALA A 72 12.43 -1.32 -24.08
CA ALA A 72 13.42 -0.87 -25.07
C ALA A 72 12.76 -0.30 -26.34
N LYS A 73 11.72 -0.97 -26.87
CA LYS A 73 10.94 -0.48 -28.01
C LYS A 73 10.21 0.83 -27.67
N MET A 74 9.57 0.90 -26.50
CA MET A 74 8.85 2.11 -26.07
C MET A 74 9.80 3.31 -25.90
N ALA A 75 10.96 3.10 -25.28
CA ALA A 75 12.00 4.10 -25.14
C ALA A 75 12.50 4.64 -26.48
N ALA A 76 12.63 3.76 -27.49
CA ALA A 76 13.03 4.15 -28.83
C ALA A 76 11.92 4.91 -29.59
N ALA A 77 10.65 4.63 -29.28
CA ALA A 77 9.50 5.23 -29.96
C ALA A 77 9.13 6.62 -29.42
N GLY A 78 9.06 6.77 -28.09
CA GLY A 78 8.68 8.03 -27.44
C GLY A 78 9.76 8.57 -26.52
N GLY A 79 10.16 7.82 -25.50
CA GLY A 79 11.26 8.22 -24.64
C GLY A 79 11.37 7.43 -23.35
N PHE A 80 12.53 7.56 -22.71
CA PHE A 80 12.80 7.07 -21.35
C PHE A 80 13.67 8.09 -20.62
N THR A 81 13.19 8.60 -19.49
CA THR A 81 13.93 9.53 -18.61
C THR A 81 13.77 9.13 -17.15
N ASP A 82 14.71 9.60 -16.31
CA ASP A 82 14.47 9.63 -14.87
C ASP A 82 13.28 10.57 -14.60
N LEU A 83 12.43 10.19 -13.66
CA LEU A 83 11.30 10.99 -13.20
C LEU A 83 11.60 11.51 -11.80
N GLY A 84 11.61 12.83 -11.62
CA GLY A 84 11.78 13.45 -10.31
C GLY A 84 10.69 13.02 -9.34
N THR A 85 11.09 12.34 -8.27
CA THR A 85 10.21 11.85 -7.20
C THR A 85 9.87 12.96 -6.17
N SER A 86 9.05 12.65 -5.18
CA SER A 86 8.75 13.56 -4.07
C SER A 86 9.94 13.74 -3.13
N CYS A 87 9.93 14.82 -2.35
CA CYS A 87 10.78 14.98 -1.18
C CYS A 87 9.87 14.95 0.04
N PRO A 88 9.99 13.96 0.96
CA PRO A 88 10.79 12.74 0.82
C PRO A 88 10.20 11.77 -0.24
N PRO A 89 11.02 10.87 -0.81
CA PRO A 89 10.61 9.90 -1.84
C PRO A 89 9.87 8.70 -1.23
N GLN A 90 8.77 8.94 -0.53
CA GLN A 90 7.93 7.91 0.05
C GLN A 90 6.68 7.71 -0.82
N SER A 91 6.27 6.47 -1.07
CA SER A 91 5.14 6.14 -1.94
C SER A 91 3.87 6.97 -1.66
N PRO A 92 3.39 7.16 -0.41
CA PRO A 92 2.16 7.93 -0.18
C PRO A 92 2.31 9.41 -0.57
N VAL A 93 3.52 9.97 -0.42
CA VAL A 93 3.86 11.34 -0.80
C VAL A 93 4.01 11.45 -2.32
N ALA A 94 4.72 10.50 -2.93
CA ALA A 94 5.01 10.48 -4.35
C ALA A 94 3.75 10.28 -5.21
N TRP A 95 2.88 9.33 -4.84
CA TRP A 95 1.60 9.16 -5.50
C TRP A 95 0.68 10.37 -5.29
N ALA A 96 0.67 11.00 -4.11
CA ALA A 96 -0.08 12.23 -3.89
C ALA A 96 0.45 13.40 -4.75
N ASN A 97 1.76 13.49 -4.99
CA ASN A 97 2.34 14.46 -5.93
C ASN A 97 1.78 14.29 -7.34
N PHE A 98 1.73 13.04 -7.83
CA PHE A 98 1.13 12.71 -9.12
C PHE A 98 -0.36 13.07 -9.16
N ILE A 99 -1.12 12.61 -8.17
CA ILE A 99 -2.58 12.79 -8.09
C ILE A 99 -2.98 14.27 -8.15
N ASN A 100 -2.28 15.12 -7.39
CA ASN A 100 -2.62 16.53 -7.30
C ASN A 100 -1.92 17.38 -8.38
N GLY A 101 -0.93 16.85 -9.11
CA GLY A 101 -0.07 17.63 -9.99
C GLY A 101 0.70 18.75 -9.25
N SER A 102 0.96 18.56 -7.96
CA SER A 102 1.56 19.54 -7.04
C SER A 102 2.24 18.86 -5.86
N GLY A 103 3.13 19.55 -5.15
CA GLY A 103 3.94 18.98 -4.07
C GLY A 103 3.23 18.85 -2.71
N PRO A 104 3.95 18.36 -1.67
CA PRO A 104 3.41 18.06 -0.33
C PRO A 104 2.69 19.21 0.36
N GLY A 105 3.15 20.44 0.16
CA GLY A 105 2.46 21.64 0.69
C GLY A 105 1.04 21.83 0.17
N SER A 106 0.65 21.20 -0.94
CA SER A 106 -0.70 21.27 -1.49
C SER A 106 -1.62 20.16 -1.00
N HIS A 107 -1.13 18.91 -0.94
CA HIS A 107 -1.95 17.75 -0.58
C HIS A 107 -1.83 17.33 0.89
N GLY A 108 -0.85 17.88 1.62
CA GLY A 108 -0.71 17.68 3.05
C GLY A 108 -0.24 16.30 3.49
N ILE A 109 0.35 15.51 2.59
CA ILE A 109 0.96 14.21 2.93
C ILE A 109 2.47 14.40 2.89
N PHE A 110 3.17 14.20 4.02
CA PHE A 110 4.62 14.44 4.12
C PHE A 110 5.41 13.19 4.52
N ASP A 111 4.73 12.16 5.01
CA ASP A 111 5.29 10.88 5.44
C ASP A 111 4.15 9.82 5.44
N PHE A 112 4.41 8.57 5.81
CA PHE A 112 3.37 7.57 6.12
C PHE A 112 2.56 7.92 7.37
N ILE A 113 3.15 8.70 8.28
CA ILE A 113 2.48 9.17 9.49
C ILE A 113 2.46 10.69 9.60
N HIS A 114 1.42 11.21 10.22
CA HIS A 114 1.35 12.56 10.72
C HIS A 114 1.41 12.57 12.25
N ARG A 115 1.40 13.77 12.84
CA ARG A 115 1.38 13.95 14.29
C ARG A 115 0.29 14.93 14.70
N HIS A 116 -0.24 14.74 15.89
CA HIS A 116 -1.08 15.74 16.54
C HIS A 116 -0.22 16.66 17.43
N PRO A 117 0.10 17.90 16.99
CA PRO A 117 1.00 18.78 17.73
C PRO A 117 0.45 19.20 19.11
N HIS A 118 -0.88 19.14 19.29
CA HIS A 118 -1.58 19.50 20.52
C HIS A 118 -1.73 18.33 21.50
N THR A 119 -1.47 17.09 21.09
CA THR A 119 -1.51 15.88 21.94
C THR A 119 -0.13 15.21 22.00
N GLN A 120 0.92 16.01 22.21
CA GLN A 120 2.32 15.53 22.33
C GLN A 120 2.79 14.67 21.15
N CYS A 121 2.44 15.11 19.92
CA CYS A 121 2.93 14.49 18.69
C CYS A 121 2.49 13.03 18.53
N GLU A 122 1.35 12.65 19.13
CA GLU A 122 0.73 11.35 18.90
C GLU A 122 0.60 11.09 17.39
N PRO A 123 1.13 9.97 16.88
CA PRO A 123 1.15 9.71 15.46
C PRO A 123 -0.18 9.16 14.96
N PHE A 124 -0.55 9.53 13.74
CA PHE A 124 -1.69 8.93 13.02
C PHE A 124 -1.32 8.65 11.56
N TYR A 125 -2.05 7.77 10.89
CA TYR A 125 -1.78 7.46 9.48
C TYR A 125 -2.07 8.67 8.60
N SER A 126 -1.12 9.05 7.75
CA SER A 126 -1.21 10.32 7.00
C SER A 126 -2.27 10.31 5.92
N GLY A 127 -2.58 9.14 5.34
CA GLY A 127 -3.52 9.00 4.22
C GLY A 127 -4.98 9.04 4.64
N ALA A 128 -5.30 8.47 5.81
CA ALA A 128 -6.67 8.31 6.28
C ALA A 128 -6.73 8.25 7.81
N GLU A 129 -7.84 8.71 8.38
CA GLU A 129 -8.11 8.62 9.82
C GLU A 129 -9.54 8.15 10.06
N THR A 130 -9.71 7.19 10.96
CA THR A 130 -11.04 6.76 11.39
C THR A 130 -11.48 7.65 12.55
N ILE A 131 -12.50 8.45 12.31
CA ILE A 131 -13.14 9.29 13.32
C ILE A 131 -14.21 8.46 14.03
N PRO A 132 -14.17 8.35 15.37
CA PRO A 132 -15.23 7.73 16.14
C PRO A 132 -16.57 8.41 15.93
N GLY A 133 -17.65 7.65 15.94
CA GLY A 133 -18.99 8.24 15.92
C GLY A 133 -19.33 8.98 17.21
N GLU A 134 -20.17 10.01 17.12
CA GLU A 134 -20.62 10.82 18.25
C GLU A 134 -22.08 10.52 18.59
N GLY A 135 -22.37 10.37 19.89
CA GLY A 135 -23.71 10.09 20.39
C GLY A 135 -24.11 8.62 20.26
N GLY A 136 -25.40 8.36 20.10
CA GLY A 136 -25.99 7.03 20.09
C GLY A 136 -26.86 6.74 21.30
N TRP A 137 -27.59 5.63 21.23
CA TRP A 137 -28.49 5.18 22.29
C TRP A 137 -27.86 4.02 23.04
N GLU A 138 -27.55 4.26 24.31
CA GLU A 138 -27.00 3.25 25.19
C GLU A 138 -28.07 2.27 25.67
N VAL A 139 -27.89 0.98 25.35
CA VAL A 139 -28.78 -0.11 25.79
C VAL A 139 -27.93 -1.26 26.32
N GLY A 140 -27.87 -1.39 27.65
CA GLY A 140 -26.97 -2.36 28.30
C GLY A 140 -25.51 -2.06 27.96
N ASP A 141 -24.82 -3.03 27.38
CA ASP A 141 -23.41 -2.92 26.96
C ASP A 141 -23.22 -2.34 25.55
N TYR A 142 -24.32 -1.99 24.87
CA TYR A 142 -24.30 -1.50 23.49
C TYR A 142 -24.46 0.02 23.43
N ASN A 143 -23.83 0.64 22.44
CA ASN A 143 -24.07 2.00 21.98
C ASN A 143 -24.59 1.97 20.53
N LEU A 144 -25.91 2.11 20.37
CA LEU A 144 -26.54 1.99 19.05
C LEU A 144 -26.56 3.34 18.34
N GLN A 145 -25.97 3.37 17.16
CA GLN A 145 -25.98 4.53 16.28
C GLN A 145 -27.19 4.48 15.37
N LEU A 146 -28.27 5.14 15.79
CA LEU A 146 -29.58 5.09 15.16
C LEU A 146 -29.87 6.39 14.41
N ASP A 147 -29.99 6.33 13.09
CA ASP A 147 -30.19 7.52 12.23
C ASP A 147 -31.67 7.93 12.10
N PHE A 148 -32.28 8.35 13.22
CA PHE A 148 -33.61 8.95 13.18
C PHE A 148 -33.84 9.96 14.30
N TRP A 149 -34.64 10.99 14.00
CA TRP A 149 -35.06 12.00 14.97
C TRP A 149 -35.79 11.39 16.18
N PRO A 150 -35.46 11.74 17.44
CA PRO A 150 -34.64 12.87 17.91
C PRO A 150 -33.17 12.54 18.19
N ILE A 151 -32.70 11.34 17.81
CA ILE A 151 -31.35 10.84 18.10
C ILE A 151 -30.44 11.29 16.97
N ASN A 152 -30.01 12.56 17.01
CA ASN A 152 -28.93 12.99 16.14
C ASN A 152 -27.64 12.32 16.64
N HIS A 153 -27.07 11.44 15.83
CA HIS A 153 -25.76 10.86 16.03
C HIS A 153 -24.91 11.11 14.78
N LYS A 154 -23.60 11.08 14.92
CA LYS A 154 -22.69 11.02 13.78
C LYS A 154 -22.12 9.62 13.73
N PRO A 155 -22.29 8.87 12.63
CA PRO A 155 -21.66 7.56 12.51
C PRO A 155 -20.13 7.68 12.48
N PRO A 156 -19.37 6.64 12.86
CA PRO A 156 -17.94 6.62 12.61
C PRO A 156 -17.72 6.72 11.11
N ALA A 157 -16.68 7.44 10.74
CA ALA A 157 -16.32 7.62 9.34
C ALA A 157 -14.81 7.55 9.22
N THR A 158 -14.32 6.92 8.16
CA THR A 158 -12.93 7.09 7.75
C THR A 158 -12.86 8.28 6.82
N GLU A 159 -11.99 9.24 7.14
CA GLU A 159 -11.76 10.43 6.32
C GLU A 159 -10.48 10.27 5.52
N LEU A 160 -10.55 10.56 4.22
CA LEU A 160 -9.37 10.74 3.39
C LEU A 160 -8.67 12.05 3.79
N LYS A 161 -7.41 11.98 4.21
CA LYS A 161 -6.64 13.14 4.68
C LYS A 161 -5.86 13.86 3.59
N ARG A 162 -5.72 13.25 2.40
CA ARG A 162 -5.16 13.91 1.22
C ARG A 162 -6.02 15.12 0.86
N LYS A 163 -5.42 16.32 0.92
CA LYS A 163 -6.04 17.60 0.55
C LYS A 163 -5.87 17.90 -0.95
N GLY A 164 -6.59 18.92 -1.42
CA GLY A 164 -6.51 19.43 -2.79
C GLY A 164 -7.31 18.61 -3.80
N VAL A 165 -7.45 19.17 -5.00
CA VAL A 165 -8.29 18.60 -6.07
C VAL A 165 -7.46 17.60 -6.89
N PRO A 166 -7.78 16.29 -6.88
CA PRO A 166 -7.10 15.32 -7.73
C PRO A 166 -7.39 15.59 -9.21
N PHE A 167 -6.47 15.21 -10.08
CA PHE A 167 -6.57 15.57 -11.50
C PHE A 167 -7.79 14.97 -12.21
N TRP A 168 -8.32 13.83 -11.74
CA TRP A 168 -9.49 13.20 -12.33
C TRP A 168 -10.79 13.95 -12.05
N ASP A 169 -10.88 14.80 -11.03
CA ASP A 169 -12.08 15.63 -10.82
C ASP A 169 -12.29 16.59 -11.99
N PHE A 170 -11.20 17.06 -12.61
CA PHE A 170 -11.28 17.87 -13.83
C PHE A 170 -11.74 17.05 -15.05
N LEU A 171 -11.41 15.76 -15.10
CA LEU A 171 -11.92 14.84 -16.12
C LEU A 171 -13.42 14.57 -15.90
N ASP A 172 -13.81 14.30 -14.65
CA ASP A 172 -15.18 14.03 -14.24
C ASP A 172 -16.10 15.23 -14.55
N ALA A 173 -15.69 16.45 -14.20
CA ALA A 173 -16.39 17.68 -14.54
C ALA A 173 -16.56 17.90 -16.06
N LYS A 174 -15.68 17.31 -16.87
CA LYS A 174 -15.74 17.33 -18.33
C LYS A 174 -16.40 16.09 -18.92
N LYS A 175 -16.91 15.19 -18.07
CA LYS A 175 -17.59 13.94 -18.45
C LYS A 175 -16.69 13.01 -19.26
N ILE A 176 -15.42 12.97 -18.88
CA ILE A 176 -14.41 12.09 -19.45
C ILE A 176 -14.27 10.89 -18.53
N ASP A 177 -14.51 9.70 -19.06
CA ASP A 177 -14.40 8.47 -18.29
C ASP A 177 -12.98 8.29 -17.75
N SER A 178 -12.86 8.00 -16.46
CA SER A 178 -11.59 7.70 -15.81
C SER A 178 -11.74 6.51 -14.86
N THR A 179 -10.90 5.50 -15.06
CA THR A 179 -10.94 4.23 -14.33
C THR A 179 -9.59 3.98 -13.65
N PHE A 180 -9.59 3.71 -12.35
CA PHE A 180 -8.39 3.46 -11.57
C PHE A 180 -8.48 2.13 -10.84
N TYR A 181 -7.45 1.30 -10.96
CA TYR A 181 -7.33 0.05 -10.20
C TYR A 181 -6.18 0.16 -9.20
N ASP A 182 -6.49 -0.07 -7.93
CA ASP A 182 -5.60 0.05 -6.76
C ASP A 182 -4.91 1.41 -6.67
N LEU A 183 -5.69 2.49 -6.73
CA LEU A 183 -5.13 3.84 -6.66
C LEU A 183 -4.50 4.10 -5.29
N PRO A 184 -3.18 4.35 -5.20
CA PRO A 184 -2.53 4.67 -3.94
C PRO A 184 -3.01 6.01 -3.37
N SER A 185 -2.94 6.18 -2.03
CA SER A 185 -3.30 7.46 -1.37
C SER A 185 -4.73 7.95 -1.66
N ASN A 186 -5.66 7.01 -1.87
CA ASN A 186 -7.08 7.29 -2.14
C ASN A 186 -7.99 6.32 -1.37
N TYR A 187 -7.74 6.15 -0.06
CA TYR A 187 -8.62 5.42 0.85
C TYR A 187 -9.16 6.35 1.95
N PRO A 188 -10.49 6.36 2.21
CA PRO A 188 -11.53 5.86 1.31
C PRO A 188 -11.44 6.56 -0.06
N PRO A 189 -12.03 5.97 -1.12
CA PRO A 189 -11.96 6.54 -2.45
C PRO A 189 -12.67 7.90 -2.52
N SER A 190 -12.05 8.86 -3.21
CA SER A 190 -12.67 10.16 -3.48
C SER A 190 -13.95 10.00 -4.32
N PRO A 191 -15.05 10.69 -3.97
CA PRO A 191 -16.33 10.54 -4.67
C PRO A 191 -16.31 11.13 -6.08
N SER A 192 -17.20 10.65 -6.94
CA SER A 192 -17.41 11.09 -8.31
C SER A 192 -18.59 12.07 -8.38
N GLU A 193 -18.36 13.36 -8.59
CA GLU A 193 -19.44 14.37 -8.59
C GLU A 193 -20.38 14.22 -9.80
N TYR A 194 -19.82 13.90 -10.96
CA TYR A 194 -20.54 13.78 -12.24
C TYR A 194 -20.73 12.34 -12.69
N GLY A 195 -20.12 11.36 -12.01
CA GLY A 195 -20.30 9.94 -12.25
C GLY A 195 -19.52 9.40 -13.46
N TYR A 196 -18.38 10.01 -13.82
CA TYR A 196 -17.44 9.58 -14.86
C TYR A 196 -16.08 9.15 -14.29
N HIS A 197 -15.89 9.29 -12.98
CA HIS A 197 -14.80 8.64 -12.25
C HIS A 197 -15.26 7.31 -11.63
N ARG A 198 -14.42 6.27 -11.75
CA ARG A 198 -14.51 5.05 -10.95
C ARG A 198 -13.12 4.59 -10.47
N CYS A 199 -13.02 4.11 -9.24
CA CYS A 199 -11.77 3.61 -8.68
C CYS A 199 -11.95 2.47 -7.67
N ILE A 200 -10.92 1.63 -7.54
CA ILE A 200 -10.69 0.76 -6.38
C ILE A 200 -9.50 1.36 -5.60
N SER A 201 -9.64 1.52 -4.29
CA SER A 201 -8.57 1.99 -3.41
C SER A 201 -7.38 1.02 -3.42
N GLY A 202 -6.16 1.56 -3.37
CA GLY A 202 -4.92 0.80 -3.33
C GLY A 202 -4.21 0.90 -1.97
N MET A 203 -2.91 1.19 -2.01
CA MET A 203 -2.08 1.39 -0.82
C MET A 203 -2.75 2.36 0.17
N GLY A 204 -2.84 1.94 1.43
CA GLY A 204 -3.58 2.63 2.49
C GLY A 204 -4.95 2.01 2.81
N THR A 205 -5.40 1.00 2.05
CA THR A 205 -6.60 0.22 2.41
C THR A 205 -6.27 -0.79 3.52
N PRO A 206 -6.95 -0.76 4.68
CA PRO A 206 -6.67 -1.67 5.79
C PRO A 206 -7.26 -3.07 5.56
N ASP A 207 -6.82 -4.02 6.39
CA ASP A 207 -7.51 -5.29 6.60
C ASP A 207 -8.73 -5.10 7.53
N MET A 208 -9.52 -6.16 7.72
CA MET A 208 -10.72 -6.14 8.57
C MET A 208 -10.41 -5.90 10.06
N LEU A 209 -9.16 -6.06 10.51
CA LEU A 209 -8.76 -5.72 11.88
C LEU A 209 -8.36 -4.23 12.00
N GLY A 210 -8.42 -3.45 10.91
CA GLY A 210 -7.97 -2.07 10.86
C GLY A 210 -6.44 -1.92 10.71
N GLY A 211 -5.72 -3.03 10.57
CA GLY A 211 -4.28 -3.04 10.34
C GLY A 211 -3.92 -2.95 8.85
N TYR A 212 -2.62 -2.93 8.55
CA TYR A 212 -2.10 -2.92 7.19
C TYR A 212 -1.39 -4.24 6.87
N GLY A 213 -2.10 -5.36 7.03
CA GLY A 213 -1.58 -6.70 6.73
C GLY A 213 -1.33 -7.55 7.98
N THR A 214 -2.27 -7.57 8.92
CA THR A 214 -2.21 -8.35 10.17
C THR A 214 -2.55 -9.81 9.91
N TYR A 215 -1.54 -10.66 9.80
CA TYR A 215 -1.75 -12.11 9.62
C TYR A 215 -2.07 -12.82 10.94
N GLN A 216 -2.59 -14.04 10.84
CA GLN A 216 -2.78 -14.93 11.99
C GLN A 216 -2.04 -16.26 11.78
N TYR A 217 -1.34 -16.72 12.80
CA TYR A 217 -0.47 -17.89 12.74
C TYR A 217 -0.77 -18.85 13.88
N PHE A 218 -0.94 -20.13 13.57
CA PHE A 218 -1.31 -21.17 14.52
C PHE A 218 -0.26 -22.27 14.53
N SER A 219 0.35 -22.52 15.68
CA SER A 219 1.34 -23.60 15.80
C SER A 219 1.41 -24.24 17.18
N GLU A 220 1.89 -25.48 17.25
CA GLU A 220 2.09 -26.20 18.53
C GLU A 220 3.19 -25.57 19.40
N ASP A 221 4.20 -24.97 18.75
CA ASP A 221 5.40 -24.39 19.38
C ASP A 221 5.25 -22.90 19.75
N THR A 222 4.12 -22.26 19.46
CA THR A 222 3.83 -20.90 19.93
C THR A 222 3.61 -20.90 21.45
N ALA A 223 4.02 -19.80 22.11
CA ALA A 223 3.81 -19.60 23.55
C ALA A 223 2.32 -19.73 23.93
N ALA A 224 2.04 -20.22 25.15
CA ALA A 224 0.69 -20.56 25.57
C ALA A 224 -0.28 -19.37 25.58
N ASP A 225 0.21 -18.17 25.89
CA ASP A 225 -0.59 -16.93 25.90
C ASP A 225 -0.69 -16.27 24.51
N GLY A 226 -0.08 -16.88 23.48
CA GLY A 226 0.10 -16.28 22.17
C GLY A 226 1.19 -15.20 22.15
N VAL A 227 1.41 -14.62 20.97
CA VAL A 227 2.31 -13.48 20.77
C VAL A 227 1.65 -12.51 19.81
N GLU A 228 1.43 -11.27 20.26
CA GLU A 228 1.09 -10.15 19.37
C GLU A 228 2.41 -9.49 18.93
N GLU A 229 2.60 -9.35 17.62
CA GLU A 229 3.80 -8.76 17.01
C GLU A 229 3.39 -7.75 15.94
N GLY A 230 4.30 -6.88 15.52
CA GLY A 230 4.00 -5.87 14.51
C GLY A 230 3.50 -6.52 13.21
N GLY A 231 2.20 -6.35 12.92
CA GLY A 231 1.54 -6.91 11.73
C GLY A 231 1.26 -8.41 11.79
N GLY A 232 1.19 -9.03 12.97
CA GLY A 232 0.82 -10.44 13.08
C GLY A 232 0.43 -10.91 14.48
N LYS A 233 -0.36 -11.98 14.54
CA LYS A 233 -0.78 -12.64 15.78
C LYS A 233 -0.45 -14.12 15.74
N ARG A 234 0.31 -14.62 16.72
CA ARG A 234 0.60 -16.04 16.91
C ARG A 234 -0.25 -16.63 18.02
N SER A 235 -0.87 -17.76 17.74
CA SER A 235 -1.69 -18.52 18.69
C SER A 235 -1.17 -19.94 18.83
N GLN A 236 -1.12 -20.44 20.06
CA GLN A 236 -0.80 -21.84 20.30
C GLN A 236 -1.96 -22.74 19.85
N LEU A 237 -1.64 -23.80 19.11
CA LEU A 237 -2.59 -24.85 18.76
C LEU A 237 -2.29 -26.10 19.60
N LYS A 238 -3.28 -26.56 20.38
CA LYS A 238 -3.16 -27.76 21.22
C LYS A 238 -3.96 -28.90 20.62
N PHE A 239 -3.28 -29.95 20.19
CA PHE A 239 -3.91 -31.16 19.69
C PHE A 239 -4.31 -32.10 20.84
N ASP A 240 -5.57 -32.52 20.82
CA ASP A 240 -6.05 -33.71 21.51
C ASP A 240 -6.15 -34.84 20.48
N ASN A 241 -5.23 -35.80 20.58
CA ASN A 241 -4.93 -36.77 19.52
C ASN A 241 -4.52 -36.06 18.21
N ASP A 242 -5.37 -36.13 17.19
CA ASP A 242 -5.17 -35.58 15.87
C ASP A 242 -6.14 -34.44 15.55
N SER A 243 -6.83 -33.89 16.56
CA SER A 243 -7.74 -32.75 16.40
C SER A 243 -7.39 -31.61 17.35
N ALA A 244 -7.52 -30.37 16.88
CA ALA A 244 -7.34 -29.16 17.66
C ALA A 244 -8.42 -28.13 17.31
N LYS A 245 -8.73 -27.25 18.25
CA LYS A 245 -9.58 -26.07 18.04
C LYS A 245 -8.71 -24.82 17.89
N ALA A 246 -9.03 -24.00 16.92
CA ALA A 246 -8.39 -22.71 16.68
C ALA A 246 -9.43 -21.59 16.64
N ILE A 247 -8.99 -20.37 16.96
CA ILE A 247 -9.83 -19.17 16.97
C ILE A 247 -9.24 -18.19 15.97
N LEU A 248 -10.02 -17.85 14.94
CA LEU A 248 -9.73 -16.76 14.04
C LEU A 248 -10.31 -15.47 14.61
N VAL A 249 -9.46 -14.48 14.87
CA VAL A 249 -9.83 -13.15 15.35
C VAL A 249 -10.21 -12.27 14.18
N GLY A 250 -11.36 -11.61 14.26
CA GLY A 250 -11.93 -10.74 13.24
C GLY A 250 -11.99 -9.27 13.65
N PRO A 251 -12.83 -8.46 12.97
CA PRO A 251 -13.04 -7.05 13.30
C PRO A 251 -13.59 -6.85 14.72
N GLU A 252 -13.41 -5.65 15.26
CA GLU A 252 -14.08 -5.24 16.49
C GLU A 252 -15.57 -4.97 16.27
N ASN A 253 -16.39 -5.33 17.26
CA ASN A 253 -17.80 -4.93 17.29
C ASN A 253 -17.95 -3.50 17.83
N SER A 254 -17.95 -2.53 16.91
CA SER A 254 -18.10 -1.10 17.24
C SER A 254 -19.47 -0.71 17.82
N MET A 255 -20.45 -1.62 17.85
CA MET A 255 -21.74 -1.38 18.52
C MET A 255 -21.65 -1.57 20.04
N LEU A 256 -20.56 -2.12 20.57
CA LEU A 256 -20.32 -2.23 22.01
C LEU A 256 -19.78 -0.90 22.56
N LYS A 257 -20.14 -0.57 23.80
CA LYS A 257 -19.56 0.58 24.52
C LYS A 257 -18.04 0.43 24.68
N SER A 258 -17.59 -0.80 24.87
CA SER A 258 -16.19 -1.20 24.81
C SER A 258 -16.06 -2.16 23.63
N PRO A 259 -15.53 -1.71 22.48
CA PRO A 259 -15.32 -2.57 21.32
C PRO A 259 -14.50 -3.81 21.70
N GLU A 260 -14.94 -4.97 21.20
CA GLU A 260 -14.25 -6.25 21.38
C GLU A 260 -14.15 -6.96 20.03
N ALA A 261 -13.03 -7.64 19.78
CA ALA A 261 -12.81 -8.40 18.56
C ALA A 261 -13.76 -9.61 18.46
N VAL A 262 -14.46 -9.72 17.33
CA VAL A 262 -15.31 -10.88 17.04
C VAL A 262 -14.44 -12.08 16.66
N GLN A 263 -14.87 -13.28 17.02
CA GLN A 263 -14.09 -14.50 16.87
C GLN A 263 -14.88 -15.58 16.12
N VAL A 264 -14.18 -16.35 15.29
CA VAL A 264 -14.71 -17.53 14.59
C VAL A 264 -13.88 -18.74 14.96
N GLU A 265 -14.52 -19.76 15.55
CA GLU A 265 -13.88 -21.04 15.81
C GLU A 265 -13.77 -21.88 14.54
N PHE A 266 -12.67 -22.62 14.43
CA PHE A 266 -12.52 -23.69 13.44
C PHE A 266 -11.78 -24.89 14.01
N ASP A 267 -12.13 -26.06 13.49
CA ASP A 267 -11.50 -27.32 13.87
C ASP A 267 -10.39 -27.68 12.87
N VAL A 268 -9.27 -28.17 13.40
CA VAL A 268 -8.11 -28.63 12.65
C VAL A 268 -7.91 -30.11 12.92
N HIS A 269 -8.03 -30.93 11.89
CA HIS A 269 -7.75 -32.37 11.96
C HIS A 269 -6.49 -32.67 11.16
N ARG A 270 -5.46 -33.24 11.80
CA ARG A 270 -4.24 -33.65 11.10
C ARG A 270 -4.24 -35.14 10.80
N ASP A 271 -3.65 -35.52 9.68
CA ASP A 271 -3.27 -36.89 9.40
C ASP A 271 -1.76 -36.92 9.16
N THR A 272 -1.03 -37.34 10.19
CA THR A 272 0.44 -37.45 10.15
C THR A 272 0.91 -38.54 9.18
N SER A 273 0.09 -39.55 8.89
CA SER A 273 0.41 -40.63 7.96
C SER A 273 0.31 -40.19 6.50
N SER A 274 -0.73 -39.42 6.16
CA SER A 274 -0.94 -38.86 4.83
C SER A 274 -0.24 -37.51 4.61
N ASN A 275 0.37 -36.96 5.67
CA ASN A 275 0.98 -35.63 5.72
C ASN A 275 0.02 -34.55 5.19
N ALA A 276 -1.17 -34.49 5.78
CA ALA A 276 -2.25 -33.59 5.38
C ALA A 276 -3.04 -33.07 6.60
N ALA A 277 -3.79 -32.00 6.39
CA ALA A 277 -4.72 -31.45 7.39
C ALA A 277 -6.06 -31.09 6.75
N LEU A 278 -7.14 -31.38 7.47
CA LEU A 278 -8.50 -30.96 7.19
C LEU A 278 -8.89 -29.83 8.15
N LEU A 279 -9.26 -28.68 7.59
CA LEU A 279 -9.82 -27.54 8.32
C LEU A 279 -11.34 -27.56 8.15
N GLU A 280 -12.08 -27.52 9.25
CA GLU A 280 -13.54 -27.39 9.25
C GLU A 280 -13.95 -26.06 9.92
N PHE A 281 -14.58 -25.16 9.16
CA PHE A 281 -15.05 -23.86 9.68
C PHE A 281 -16.32 -23.46 8.94
N GLN A 282 -17.32 -22.97 9.67
CA GLN A 282 -18.57 -22.43 9.09
C GLN A 282 -19.22 -23.33 8.01
N GLY A 283 -19.16 -24.65 8.20
CA GLY A 283 -19.71 -25.64 7.25
C GLY A 283 -18.84 -25.90 6.01
N GLN A 284 -17.68 -25.25 5.90
CA GLN A 284 -16.68 -25.47 4.86
C GLN A 284 -15.63 -26.49 5.31
N LYS A 285 -15.08 -27.25 4.35
CA LYS A 285 -14.04 -28.26 4.57
C LYS A 285 -12.87 -28.01 3.60
N ILE A 286 -11.69 -27.77 4.14
CA ILE A 286 -10.47 -27.51 3.34
C ILE A 286 -9.42 -28.54 3.68
N MET A 287 -9.04 -29.34 2.69
CA MET A 287 -7.92 -30.28 2.82
C MET A 287 -6.66 -29.65 2.23
N LEU A 288 -5.57 -29.61 3.00
CA LEU A 288 -4.27 -29.08 2.59
C LEU A 288 -3.16 -30.10 2.86
N LYS A 289 -2.13 -30.06 2.03
CA LYS A 289 -0.80 -30.64 2.32
C LYS A 289 0.21 -29.52 2.59
N PRO A 290 1.32 -29.80 3.29
CA PRO A 290 2.40 -28.85 3.46
C PRO A 290 2.81 -28.19 2.14
N GLY A 291 2.97 -26.87 2.16
CA GLY A 291 3.27 -26.05 0.99
C GLY A 291 2.04 -25.66 0.15
N GLN A 292 0.83 -26.07 0.52
CA GLN A 292 -0.40 -25.72 -0.21
C GLN A 292 -1.16 -24.56 0.43
N TRP A 293 -1.65 -23.68 -0.44
CA TRP A 293 -2.59 -22.62 -0.11
C TRP A 293 -4.02 -23.08 -0.41
N SER A 294 -4.98 -22.65 0.41
CA SER A 294 -6.39 -22.73 0.06
C SER A 294 -6.72 -21.74 -1.06
N ARG A 295 -7.88 -21.91 -1.69
CA ARG A 295 -8.53 -20.81 -2.41
C ARG A 295 -8.92 -19.70 -1.42
N TRP A 296 -9.36 -18.55 -1.93
CA TRP A 296 -10.05 -17.56 -1.10
C TRP A 296 -11.26 -18.19 -0.42
N VAL A 297 -11.35 -17.93 0.87
CA VAL A 297 -12.39 -18.38 1.77
C VAL A 297 -13.15 -17.17 2.25
N LYS A 298 -14.49 -17.26 2.27
CA LYS A 298 -15.32 -16.27 2.96
C LYS A 298 -15.46 -16.64 4.42
N VAL A 299 -15.34 -15.65 5.28
CA VAL A 299 -15.57 -15.76 6.72
C VAL A 299 -16.70 -14.80 7.08
N ASP A 300 -17.68 -15.30 7.81
CA ASP A 300 -18.82 -14.54 8.32
C ASP A 300 -18.62 -14.21 9.81
N PHE A 301 -18.56 -12.94 10.17
CA PHE A 301 -18.40 -12.50 11.56
C PHE A 301 -19.73 -12.00 12.09
N ALA A 302 -20.27 -12.71 13.08
CA ALA A 302 -21.49 -12.33 13.78
C ALA A 302 -21.22 -11.22 14.80
N LEU A 303 -21.72 -10.02 14.51
CA LEU A 303 -21.68 -8.87 15.41
C LEU A 303 -22.89 -8.94 16.34
N SER A 304 -22.64 -9.15 17.64
CA SER A 304 -23.70 -9.18 18.64
C SER A 304 -24.45 -7.86 18.68
N THR A 305 -25.77 -7.94 18.90
CA THR A 305 -26.68 -6.81 19.06
C THR A 305 -27.53 -6.99 20.32
N PRO A 306 -28.20 -5.94 20.82
CA PRO A 306 -29.16 -6.08 21.92
C PRO A 306 -30.21 -7.15 21.61
N LYS A 307 -30.66 -7.90 22.63
CA LYS A 307 -31.54 -9.09 22.52
C LYS A 307 -32.84 -8.90 21.68
N LEU A 308 -33.26 -7.67 21.41
CA LEU A 308 -34.46 -7.35 20.64
C LEU A 308 -34.17 -7.06 19.16
N LEU A 309 -32.90 -7.01 18.74
CA LEU A 309 -32.46 -6.77 17.38
C LEU A 309 -31.84 -8.06 16.79
N PRO A 310 -31.92 -8.26 15.46
CA PRO A 310 -31.20 -9.36 14.82
C PRO A 310 -29.68 -9.14 14.93
N THR A 311 -28.94 -10.25 15.06
CA THR A 311 -27.47 -10.25 14.93
C THR A 311 -27.09 -9.66 13.57
N GLN A 312 -26.13 -8.74 13.56
CA GLN A 312 -25.57 -8.23 12.31
C GLN A 312 -24.40 -9.10 11.89
N HIS A 313 -24.10 -9.11 10.59
CA HIS A 313 -23.05 -9.94 10.02
C HIS A 313 -22.18 -9.10 9.13
N VAL A 314 -20.87 -9.30 9.24
CA VAL A 314 -19.87 -8.68 8.37
C VAL A 314 -19.00 -9.77 7.76
N SER A 315 -18.78 -9.70 6.45
CA SER A 315 -17.97 -10.70 5.75
C SER A 315 -16.57 -10.19 5.44
N GLY A 316 -15.59 -11.05 5.64
CA GLY A 316 -14.23 -10.88 5.14
C GLY A 316 -13.77 -12.12 4.37
N ILE A 317 -12.59 -12.06 3.78
CA ILE A 317 -11.98 -13.19 3.08
C ILE A 317 -10.56 -13.45 3.55
N CYS A 318 -10.14 -14.71 3.57
CA CYS A 318 -8.76 -15.09 3.89
C CYS A 318 -8.31 -16.31 3.08
N ARG A 319 -7.01 -16.62 3.13
CA ARG A 319 -6.45 -17.91 2.68
C ARG A 319 -5.71 -18.58 3.82
N PHE A 320 -5.74 -19.91 3.80
CA PHE A 320 -4.97 -20.76 4.70
C PHE A 320 -3.75 -21.31 3.96
N TYR A 321 -2.60 -21.36 4.63
CA TYR A 321 -1.37 -21.96 4.12
C TYR A 321 -0.82 -22.95 5.15
N LEU A 322 -0.82 -24.23 4.78
CA LEU A 322 -0.28 -25.28 5.64
C LEU A 322 1.22 -25.37 5.43
N GLN A 323 2.01 -25.06 6.45
CA GLN A 323 3.47 -25.15 6.39
C GLN A 323 3.96 -26.53 6.80
N GLU A 324 3.39 -27.09 7.87
CA GLU A 324 3.88 -28.30 8.48
C GLU A 324 2.75 -29.03 9.21
N VAL A 325 2.74 -30.37 9.14
CA VAL A 325 1.77 -31.22 9.87
C VAL A 325 2.44 -31.91 11.06
N ALA A 326 3.70 -32.34 10.87
CA ALA A 326 4.54 -32.99 11.86
C ALA A 326 6.03 -32.74 11.52
N PRO A 327 6.94 -32.73 12.52
CA PRO A 327 6.69 -32.95 13.95
C PRO A 327 5.92 -31.83 14.66
N ASN A 328 5.89 -30.61 14.14
CA ASN A 328 5.07 -29.52 14.70
C ASN A 328 4.07 -29.03 13.66
N PHE A 329 2.81 -28.95 14.03
CA PHE A 329 1.79 -28.37 13.17
C PHE A 329 1.97 -26.85 13.06
N ARG A 330 1.92 -26.33 11.83
CA ARG A 330 2.08 -24.90 11.52
C ARG A 330 1.15 -24.49 10.39
N LEU A 331 0.26 -23.55 10.69
CA LEU A 331 -0.76 -23.04 9.80
C LEU A 331 -0.75 -21.51 9.81
N TYR A 332 -0.57 -20.94 8.63
CA TYR A 332 -0.66 -19.51 8.39
C TYR A 332 -2.04 -19.14 7.82
N VAL A 333 -2.56 -17.99 8.22
CA VAL A 333 -3.76 -17.38 7.66
C VAL A 333 -3.42 -15.94 7.26
N THR A 334 -3.76 -15.59 6.01
CA THR A 334 -3.58 -14.22 5.51
C THR A 334 -4.29 -13.20 6.39
N PRO A 335 -3.94 -11.92 6.31
CA PRO A 335 -4.82 -10.85 6.78
C PRO A 335 -6.24 -11.06 6.26
N ILE A 336 -7.23 -10.75 7.10
CA ILE A 336 -8.63 -10.85 6.70
C ILE A 336 -8.92 -9.64 5.80
N ASN A 337 -9.03 -9.89 4.51
CA ASN A 337 -9.36 -8.88 3.52
C ASN A 337 -10.87 -8.57 3.59
N ILE A 338 -11.24 -7.40 3.10
CA ILE A 338 -12.65 -7.02 2.91
C ILE A 338 -13.22 -7.91 1.82
N ASP A 339 -14.45 -8.41 1.97
CA ASP A 339 -15.09 -9.20 0.90
C ASP A 339 -15.44 -8.30 -0.30
N PRO A 340 -14.76 -8.43 -1.46
CA PRO A 340 -15.01 -7.54 -2.60
C PRO A 340 -16.39 -7.76 -3.25
N SER A 341 -17.10 -8.84 -2.91
CA SER A 341 -18.44 -9.11 -3.41
C SER A 341 -19.57 -8.63 -2.48
N ALA A 342 -19.22 -8.19 -1.27
CA ALA A 342 -20.12 -7.61 -0.28
C ALA A 342 -19.31 -6.75 0.72
N PRO A 343 -18.69 -5.65 0.27
CA PRO A 343 -17.71 -4.92 1.06
C PRO A 343 -18.33 -4.28 2.30
N ALA A 344 -17.73 -4.53 3.46
CA ALA A 344 -18.15 -4.01 4.76
C ALA A 344 -17.88 -2.50 4.93
N VAL A 345 -16.88 -2.00 4.20
CA VAL A 345 -16.45 -0.61 4.19
C VAL A 345 -16.23 -0.18 2.74
N GLN A 346 -16.37 1.11 2.45
CA GLN A 346 -16.23 1.61 1.08
C GLN A 346 -14.76 1.58 0.64
N VAL A 347 -14.45 0.69 -0.30
CA VAL A 347 -13.13 0.54 -0.95
C VAL A 347 -13.16 0.83 -2.45
N SER A 348 -14.33 1.18 -3.00
CA SER A 348 -14.46 1.63 -4.38
C SER A 348 -15.43 2.79 -4.54
N GLU A 349 -15.24 3.54 -5.63
CA GLU A 349 -16.17 4.54 -6.12
C GLU A 349 -16.55 4.18 -7.57
N PRO A 350 -17.84 4.11 -7.92
CA PRO A 350 -18.96 4.00 -6.98
C PRO A 350 -18.85 2.69 -6.14
N PRO A 351 -19.57 2.56 -5.02
CA PRO A 351 -19.48 1.39 -4.15
C PRO A 351 -19.68 0.04 -4.86
N GLU A 352 -20.54 -0.02 -5.88
CA GLU A 352 -20.82 -1.24 -6.65
C GLU A 352 -19.69 -1.67 -7.61
N PHE A 353 -18.69 -0.81 -7.87
CA PHE A 353 -17.66 -1.10 -8.88
C PHE A 353 -16.82 -2.33 -8.51
N ILE A 354 -16.41 -2.46 -7.25
CA ILE A 354 -15.63 -3.61 -6.80
C ILE A 354 -16.45 -4.92 -6.85
N GLU A 355 -17.76 -4.85 -6.61
CA GLU A 355 -18.63 -6.02 -6.73
C GLU A 355 -18.73 -6.50 -8.18
N ASP A 356 -18.78 -5.59 -9.14
CA ASP A 356 -18.82 -5.94 -10.57
C ASP A 356 -17.53 -6.58 -11.05
N VAL A 357 -16.39 -6.14 -10.52
CA VAL A 357 -15.08 -6.77 -10.72
C VAL A 357 -15.08 -8.18 -10.10
N SER A 358 -15.56 -8.30 -8.86
CA SER A 358 -15.60 -9.59 -8.15
C SER A 358 -16.55 -10.61 -8.80
N LYS A 359 -17.67 -10.17 -9.39
CA LYS A 359 -18.57 -11.06 -10.15
C LYS A 359 -17.88 -11.75 -11.32
N GLN A 360 -16.87 -11.13 -11.92
CA GLN A 360 -16.14 -11.69 -13.06
C GLN A 360 -14.86 -12.44 -12.64
N LEU A 361 -14.06 -11.87 -11.73
CA LEU A 361 -12.78 -12.44 -11.32
C LEU A 361 -12.87 -13.41 -10.13
N GLY A 362 -13.97 -13.35 -9.38
CA GLY A 362 -14.08 -14.00 -8.08
C GLY A 362 -13.54 -13.11 -6.96
N LEU A 363 -13.06 -13.75 -5.89
CA LEU A 363 -12.47 -13.07 -4.74
C LEU A 363 -11.00 -12.75 -5.02
N PHE A 364 -10.52 -11.60 -4.54
CA PHE A 364 -9.16 -11.11 -4.72
C PHE A 364 -8.74 -10.22 -3.54
N TYR A 365 -7.44 -9.98 -3.39
CA TYR A 365 -6.88 -9.09 -2.36
C TYR A 365 -7.49 -7.69 -2.43
N THR A 366 -7.87 -7.16 -1.27
CA THR A 366 -8.38 -5.79 -1.12
C THR A 366 -7.50 -4.94 -0.20
N THR A 367 -6.53 -5.53 0.50
CA THR A 367 -5.59 -4.78 1.34
C THR A 367 -4.62 -3.96 0.50
N GLY A 368 -4.20 -2.82 1.02
CA GLY A 368 -3.25 -1.92 0.33
C GLY A 368 -1.84 -2.48 0.22
N PHE A 369 -1.45 -3.40 1.11
CA PHE A 369 -0.26 -4.24 0.98
C PHE A 369 -0.70 -5.70 0.89
N GLN A 370 -0.51 -6.31 -0.28
CA GLN A 370 -0.98 -7.65 -0.58
C GLN A 370 0.09 -8.72 -0.29
N GLU A 371 1.37 -8.41 -0.51
CA GLU A 371 2.48 -9.28 -0.14
C GLU A 371 2.75 -9.21 1.38
N ASP A 372 2.72 -10.37 2.03
CA ASP A 372 2.80 -10.49 3.51
C ASP A 372 4.23 -10.33 4.04
N HIS A 373 4.82 -9.17 3.80
CA HIS A 373 6.17 -8.80 4.20
C HIS A 373 6.39 -8.85 5.72
N LYS A 374 5.33 -8.65 6.53
CA LYS A 374 5.39 -8.81 7.99
C LYS A 374 5.58 -10.26 8.40
N ALA A 375 4.88 -11.20 7.76
CA ALA A 375 5.09 -12.63 8.00
C ALA A 375 6.53 -13.03 7.68
N ARG A 376 7.13 -12.46 6.62
CA ARG A 376 8.54 -12.66 6.31
C ARG A 376 9.47 -12.01 7.34
N THR A 377 9.20 -10.78 7.74
CA THR A 377 10.00 -10.01 8.72
C THR A 377 10.03 -10.71 10.08
N ASN A 378 8.89 -11.22 10.52
CA ASN A 378 8.72 -11.91 11.79
C ASN A 378 9.19 -13.39 11.75
N GLY A 379 9.67 -13.86 10.59
CA GLY A 379 10.17 -15.23 10.45
C GLY A 379 9.08 -16.31 10.45
N VAL A 380 7.83 -15.95 10.18
CA VAL A 380 6.76 -16.91 9.86
C VAL A 380 6.97 -17.50 8.46
N PHE A 381 7.38 -16.65 7.52
CA PHE A 381 7.84 -17.10 6.21
C PHE A 381 9.35 -17.13 6.13
N VAL A 382 9.87 -18.16 5.46
CA VAL A 382 11.20 -18.11 4.86
C VAL A 382 11.16 -17.39 3.50
N ASP A 383 12.32 -17.01 2.95
CA ASP A 383 12.41 -16.26 1.69
C ASP A 383 11.64 -16.93 0.54
N ASP A 384 11.79 -18.24 0.34
CA ASP A 384 11.11 -18.95 -0.75
C ASP A 384 9.58 -19.05 -0.53
N GLU A 385 9.09 -18.99 0.72
CA GLU A 385 7.65 -18.94 1.00
C GLU A 385 7.06 -17.58 0.66
N PHE A 386 7.73 -16.50 1.07
CA PHE A 386 7.37 -15.15 0.68
C PHE A 386 7.41 -14.99 -0.85
N ALA A 387 8.44 -15.49 -1.52
CA ALA A 387 8.53 -15.43 -2.98
C ALA A 387 7.36 -16.17 -3.68
N ARG A 388 6.89 -17.30 -3.12
CA ARG A 388 5.69 -17.98 -3.63
C ARG A 388 4.42 -17.16 -3.42
N GLN A 389 4.22 -16.60 -2.23
CA GLN A 389 3.07 -15.75 -1.92
C GLN A 389 3.06 -14.50 -2.83
N ALA A 390 4.21 -13.85 -3.02
CA ALA A 390 4.36 -12.68 -3.87
C ALA A 390 4.07 -12.98 -5.35
N ASN A 391 4.43 -14.16 -5.85
CA ASN A 391 4.03 -14.58 -7.20
C ASN A 391 2.53 -14.85 -7.31
N MET A 392 1.90 -15.41 -6.27
CA MET A 392 0.43 -15.58 -6.25
C MET A 392 -0.30 -14.24 -6.25
N VAL A 393 0.22 -13.25 -5.51
CA VAL A 393 -0.29 -11.86 -5.56
C VAL A 393 -0.15 -11.32 -6.98
N LEU A 394 1.04 -11.38 -7.58
CA LEU A 394 1.28 -10.88 -8.94
C LEU A 394 0.36 -11.55 -9.98
N ASP A 395 0.15 -12.87 -9.88
CA ASP A 395 -0.75 -13.60 -10.79
C ASP A 395 -2.19 -13.07 -10.69
N GLU A 396 -2.65 -12.77 -9.47
CA GLU A 396 -3.98 -12.17 -9.24
C GLU A 396 -4.05 -10.72 -9.74
N ARG A 397 -2.98 -9.93 -9.55
CA ARG A 397 -2.86 -8.58 -10.12
C ARG A 397 -2.91 -8.59 -11.64
N LEU A 398 -2.24 -9.54 -12.29
CA LEU A 398 -2.26 -9.70 -13.75
C LEU A 398 -3.65 -10.11 -14.26
N ALA A 399 -4.41 -10.90 -13.49
CA ALA A 399 -5.79 -11.21 -13.83
C ALA A 399 -6.70 -9.96 -13.73
N LEU A 400 -6.52 -9.14 -12.68
CA LEU A 400 -7.23 -7.86 -12.57
C LEU A 400 -6.82 -6.88 -13.68
N PHE A 401 -5.55 -6.88 -14.06
CA PHE A 401 -5.05 -6.09 -15.17
C PHE A 401 -5.71 -6.48 -16.49
N GLU A 402 -5.81 -7.78 -16.79
CA GLU A 402 -6.51 -8.25 -17.99
C GLU A 402 -7.98 -7.82 -17.98
N TYR A 403 -8.68 -7.97 -16.85
CA TYR A 403 -10.05 -7.45 -16.69
C TYR A 403 -10.13 -5.95 -16.99
N ALA A 404 -9.22 -5.17 -16.42
CA ALA A 404 -9.18 -3.72 -16.59
C ALA A 404 -9.02 -3.33 -18.06
N VAL A 405 -8.14 -4.03 -18.77
CA VAL A 405 -7.86 -3.81 -20.19
C VAL A 405 -9.00 -4.28 -21.09
N GLU A 406 -9.64 -5.42 -20.81
CA GLU A 406 -10.79 -5.92 -21.56
C GLU A 406 -12.04 -5.05 -21.40
N ASN A 407 -12.16 -4.35 -20.27
CA ASN A 407 -13.27 -3.47 -19.93
C ASN A 407 -12.94 -1.98 -20.12
N TYR A 408 -11.90 -1.66 -20.89
CA TYR A 408 -11.49 -0.30 -21.23
C TYR A 408 -11.85 0.05 -22.69
N ASP A 409 -12.58 1.15 -22.88
CA ASP A 409 -13.07 1.58 -24.20
C ASP A 409 -12.64 2.99 -24.60
N ASP A 410 -12.66 3.99 -23.70
CA ASP A 410 -12.24 5.38 -23.97
C ASP A 410 -11.80 6.05 -22.66
N GLY A 411 -11.22 7.25 -22.76
CA GLY A 411 -10.86 8.06 -21.60
C GLY A 411 -9.55 7.61 -20.96
N LEU A 412 -9.48 7.67 -19.63
CA LEU A 412 -8.29 7.33 -18.86
C LEU A 412 -8.42 5.95 -18.21
N LEU A 413 -7.43 5.09 -18.42
CA LEU A 413 -7.18 3.91 -17.61
C LEU A 413 -5.89 4.10 -16.81
N PHE A 414 -5.97 3.96 -15.50
CA PHE A 414 -4.82 3.87 -14.61
C PHE A 414 -4.80 2.50 -13.93
N PHE A 415 -3.67 1.82 -13.99
CA PHE A 415 -3.47 0.55 -13.30
C PHE A 415 -2.16 0.58 -12.50
N TYR A 416 -2.24 0.15 -11.25
CA TYR A 416 -1.11 0.13 -10.32
C TYR A 416 -0.64 -1.29 -9.98
N PHE A 417 0.69 -1.47 -10.03
CA PHE A 417 1.40 -2.67 -9.58
C PHE A 417 2.30 -2.33 -8.37
N SER A 418 1.95 -2.84 -7.19
CA SER A 418 2.74 -2.75 -5.95
C SER A 418 3.89 -3.77 -5.87
N SER A 419 3.80 -4.88 -6.60
CA SER A 419 4.69 -6.04 -6.39
C SER A 419 6.18 -5.74 -6.55
N SER A 420 6.56 -4.77 -7.38
CA SER A 420 7.95 -4.35 -7.56
C SER A 420 8.53 -3.70 -6.32
N ASP A 421 7.76 -2.92 -5.59
CA ASP A 421 8.18 -2.27 -4.35
C ASP A 421 8.36 -3.31 -3.22
N LEU A 422 7.29 -4.05 -2.90
CA LEU A 422 7.27 -4.99 -1.77
C LEU A 422 8.28 -6.14 -1.94
N GLN A 423 8.48 -6.64 -3.17
CA GLN A 423 9.51 -7.64 -3.42
C GLN A 423 10.92 -7.04 -3.40
N SER A 424 11.10 -5.80 -3.86
CA SER A 424 12.41 -5.14 -3.80
C SER A 424 12.85 -4.91 -2.36
N HIS A 425 11.96 -4.49 -1.46
CA HIS A 425 12.28 -4.38 -0.04
C HIS A 425 12.89 -5.66 0.55
N MET A 426 12.40 -6.84 0.16
CA MET A 426 12.87 -8.13 0.67
C MET A 426 14.11 -8.67 -0.04
N PHE A 427 14.21 -8.45 -1.37
CA PHE A 427 15.11 -9.20 -2.25
C PHE A 427 16.07 -8.34 -3.08
N TRP A 428 15.96 -7.02 -3.01
CA TRP A 428 16.89 -6.14 -3.70
C TRP A 428 18.26 -6.16 -3.02
N TRP A 429 19.27 -6.68 -3.73
CA TRP A 429 20.66 -6.62 -3.31
C TRP A 429 21.59 -6.50 -4.52
N ASN A 430 21.73 -5.29 -5.05
CA ASN A 430 22.65 -5.03 -6.15
C ASN A 430 24.10 -5.06 -5.63
N GLU A 431 24.87 -6.09 -5.99
CA GLU A 431 26.27 -6.27 -5.55
C GLU A 431 27.20 -5.14 -6.04
N GLU A 432 26.82 -4.41 -7.10
CA GLU A 432 27.58 -3.24 -7.56
C GLU A 432 27.51 -2.07 -6.56
N GLU A 433 26.49 -2.04 -5.69
CA GLU A 433 26.27 -0.97 -4.71
C GLU A 433 26.79 -1.33 -3.32
N ASN A 434 26.75 -2.61 -2.95
CA ASN A 434 27.28 -3.08 -1.67
C ASN A 434 27.80 -4.53 -1.80
N GLU A 435 29.09 -4.70 -1.50
CA GLU A 435 29.79 -5.97 -1.65
C GLU A 435 29.25 -7.07 -0.71
N LYS A 436 28.69 -6.71 0.45
CA LYS A 436 28.29 -7.70 1.46
C LYS A 436 26.91 -7.43 2.06
N HIS A 437 25.99 -8.36 1.83
CA HIS A 437 24.70 -8.40 2.52
C HIS A 437 24.89 -8.60 4.04
N PRO A 438 24.17 -7.86 4.92
CA PRO A 438 24.30 -7.97 6.37
C PRO A 438 24.05 -9.38 6.91
N THR A 439 23.00 -10.06 6.44
CA THR A 439 22.56 -11.37 6.94
C THR A 439 22.63 -12.52 5.93
N ARG A 440 22.47 -12.27 4.61
CA ARG A 440 22.50 -13.32 3.58
C ARG A 440 23.91 -13.59 3.08
N SER A 441 24.18 -14.83 2.69
CA SER A 441 25.39 -15.15 1.92
C SER A 441 25.30 -14.57 0.51
N ALA A 442 26.43 -14.31 -0.16
CA ALA A 442 26.42 -13.76 -1.52
C ALA A 442 25.66 -14.65 -2.54
N PRO A 443 25.79 -15.99 -2.54
CA PRO A 443 24.94 -16.85 -3.38
C PRO A 443 23.44 -16.68 -3.14
N GLU A 444 23.03 -16.58 -1.87
CA GLU A 444 21.62 -16.38 -1.51
C GLU A 444 21.14 -14.99 -1.92
N ALA A 445 21.91 -13.93 -1.66
CA ALA A 445 21.56 -12.57 -2.08
C ALA A 445 21.36 -12.49 -3.60
N ARG A 446 22.27 -13.10 -4.39
CA ARG A 446 22.12 -13.18 -5.85
C ARG A 446 20.89 -13.97 -6.28
N LYS A 447 20.62 -15.11 -5.65
CA LYS A 447 19.42 -15.92 -5.95
C LYS A 447 18.16 -15.08 -5.80
N HIS A 448 18.01 -14.38 -4.67
CA HIS A 448 16.82 -13.58 -4.39
C HIS A 448 16.73 -12.34 -5.28
N TYR A 449 17.86 -11.68 -5.59
CA TYR A 449 17.87 -10.55 -6.53
C TYR A 449 17.41 -10.95 -7.94
N GLN A 450 17.58 -12.22 -8.35
CA GLN A 450 17.00 -12.71 -9.60
C GLN A 450 15.47 -12.71 -9.60
N TYR A 451 14.80 -12.87 -8.45
CA TYR A 451 13.34 -12.77 -8.39
C TYR A 451 12.87 -11.35 -8.77
N VAL A 452 13.60 -10.30 -8.34
CA VAL A 452 13.33 -8.92 -8.75
C VAL A 452 13.50 -8.74 -10.26
N LYS A 453 14.58 -9.28 -10.84
CA LYS A 453 14.79 -9.22 -12.30
C LYS A 453 13.68 -9.94 -13.07
N GLN A 454 13.27 -11.13 -12.62
CA GLN A 454 12.19 -11.89 -13.24
C GLN A 454 10.86 -11.15 -13.16
N LEU A 455 10.57 -10.48 -12.02
CA LEU A 455 9.41 -9.61 -11.87
C LEU A 455 9.41 -8.48 -12.91
N TYR A 456 10.54 -7.79 -13.12
CA TYR A 456 10.65 -6.75 -14.14
C TYR A 456 10.40 -7.30 -15.55
N GLN A 457 10.85 -8.52 -15.87
CA GLN A 457 10.55 -9.16 -17.15
C GLN A 457 9.07 -9.50 -17.32
N ARG A 458 8.38 -9.91 -16.26
CA ARG A 458 6.93 -10.15 -16.28
C ARG A 458 6.17 -8.84 -16.53
N LEU A 459 6.56 -7.76 -15.86
CA LEU A 459 5.98 -6.42 -16.07
C LEU A 459 6.30 -5.86 -17.47
N ASP A 460 7.48 -6.11 -18.03
CA ASP A 460 7.80 -5.79 -19.43
C ASP A 460 6.87 -6.51 -20.42
N GLY A 461 6.47 -7.74 -20.10
CA GLY A 461 5.45 -8.47 -20.87
C GLY A 461 4.10 -7.76 -20.90
N VAL A 462 3.64 -7.23 -19.75
CA VAL A 462 2.41 -6.43 -19.64
C VAL A 462 2.48 -5.18 -20.52
N ILE A 463 3.62 -4.47 -20.48
CA ILE A 463 3.84 -3.26 -21.27
C ILE A 463 3.81 -3.59 -22.78
N GLY A 464 4.38 -4.74 -23.17
CA GLY A 464 4.30 -5.25 -24.53
C GLY A 464 2.86 -5.47 -24.98
N ASP A 465 2.05 -6.16 -24.18
CA ASP A 465 0.65 -6.45 -24.51
C ASP A 465 -0.20 -5.19 -24.66
N VAL A 466 -0.06 -4.21 -23.75
CA VAL A 466 -0.76 -2.92 -23.87
C VAL A 466 -0.35 -2.18 -25.12
N ASN A 467 0.95 -2.12 -25.40
CA ASN A 467 1.46 -1.44 -26.58
C ASN A 467 0.98 -2.11 -27.87
N ASP A 468 0.88 -3.44 -27.91
CA ASP A 468 0.38 -4.18 -29.07
C ASP A 468 -1.13 -3.95 -29.29
N ARG A 469 -1.93 -3.86 -28.21
CA ARG A 469 -3.38 -3.62 -28.30
C ARG A 469 -3.73 -2.15 -28.58
N TYR A 470 -3.01 -1.20 -27.99
CA TYR A 470 -3.41 0.21 -27.96
C TYR A 470 -2.35 1.21 -28.42
N GLY A 471 -1.11 0.79 -28.68
CA GLY A 471 0.01 1.71 -28.95
C GLY A 471 -0.16 2.58 -30.20
N GLY A 472 -1.05 2.20 -31.13
CA GLY A 472 -1.42 3.02 -32.29
C GLY A 472 -2.48 4.09 -32.03
N ASP A 473 -3.30 3.91 -30.98
CA ASP A 473 -4.51 4.70 -30.73
C ASP A 473 -4.51 5.42 -29.37
N ALA A 474 -3.67 4.98 -28.42
CA ALA A 474 -3.58 5.51 -27.07
C ALA A 474 -2.21 6.14 -26.78
N THR A 475 -2.23 7.19 -25.96
CA THR A 475 -1.00 7.66 -25.30
C THR A 475 -0.77 6.81 -24.06
N ILE A 476 0.36 6.11 -24.01
CA ILE A 476 0.71 5.18 -22.93
C ILE A 476 1.85 5.79 -22.11
N PHE A 477 1.63 5.91 -20.80
CA PHE A 477 2.64 6.24 -19.82
C PHE A 477 2.96 4.98 -19.00
N VAL A 478 4.24 4.67 -18.85
CA VAL A 478 4.73 3.73 -17.83
C VAL A 478 5.59 4.53 -16.87
N MET A 479 5.22 4.56 -15.60
CA MET A 479 5.91 5.39 -14.61
C MET A 479 6.10 4.67 -13.29
N SER A 480 7.11 5.10 -12.55
CA SER A 480 7.23 4.83 -11.11
C SER A 480 7.29 6.12 -10.34
N ASP A 481 6.84 6.03 -9.10
CA ASP A 481 6.86 7.07 -8.09
C ASP A 481 8.27 7.27 -7.52
N HIS A 482 9.07 6.22 -7.38
CA HIS A 482 10.49 6.29 -7.00
C HIS A 482 11.30 5.09 -7.53
N GLY A 483 12.62 5.16 -7.36
CA GLY A 483 13.57 4.05 -7.57
C GLY A 483 13.89 3.32 -6.27
N PHE A 484 15.00 2.57 -6.24
CA PHE A 484 15.39 1.76 -5.09
C PHE A 484 16.89 1.81 -4.78
N ALA A 485 17.22 1.51 -3.52
CA ALA A 485 18.60 1.42 -3.03
C ALA A 485 18.75 0.38 -1.92
N ASN A 486 19.92 -0.28 -1.86
CA ASN A 486 20.31 -1.03 -0.66
C ASN A 486 20.43 -0.07 0.54
N PHE A 487 20.04 -0.51 1.74
CA PHE A 487 20.46 0.16 2.99
C PHE A 487 20.95 -0.86 4.02
N GLY A 488 22.27 -0.87 4.23
CA GLY A 488 22.92 -1.75 5.19
C GLY A 488 23.02 -1.13 6.59
N ARG A 489 22.72 0.17 6.72
CA ARG A 489 22.97 0.97 7.92
C ARG A 489 21.75 1.82 8.23
N GLN A 490 21.47 1.98 9.52
CA GLN A 490 20.35 2.77 10.01
C GLN A 490 20.84 3.90 10.90
N PHE A 491 20.18 5.05 10.84
CA PHE A 491 20.47 6.24 11.64
C PHE A 491 19.29 6.59 12.54
N ASN A 492 19.49 6.52 13.86
CA ASN A 492 18.50 6.96 14.83
C ASN A 492 18.64 8.49 15.03
N LEU A 493 17.72 9.25 14.42
CA LEU A 493 17.72 10.70 14.47
C LEU A 493 17.48 11.22 15.90
N ASN A 494 16.60 10.59 16.66
CA ASN A 494 16.30 11.01 18.03
C ASN A 494 17.47 10.78 18.99
N SER A 495 18.18 9.66 18.88
CA SER A 495 19.43 9.42 19.61
C SER A 495 20.49 10.46 19.27
N TRP A 496 20.62 10.82 17.98
CA TRP A 496 21.53 11.89 17.58
C TRP A 496 21.12 13.25 18.20
N LEU A 497 19.82 13.60 18.15
CA LEU A 497 19.32 14.84 18.74
C LEU A 497 19.58 14.88 20.26
N ARG A 498 19.39 13.76 20.95
CA ARG A 498 19.69 13.59 22.38
C ARG A 498 21.16 13.81 22.68
N ASP A 499 22.04 13.12 21.95
CA ASP A 499 23.49 13.15 22.20
C ASP A 499 24.10 14.54 21.96
N PHE A 500 23.49 15.34 21.08
CA PHE A 500 23.89 16.73 20.83
C PHE A 500 23.10 17.76 21.66
N GLY A 501 22.22 17.33 22.57
CA GLY A 501 21.50 18.15 23.53
C GLY A 501 20.28 18.91 22.98
N PHE A 502 19.76 18.50 21.82
CA PHE A 502 18.52 19.04 21.23
C PHE A 502 17.26 18.35 21.76
N LEU A 503 17.38 17.11 22.23
CA LEU A 503 16.32 16.29 22.83
C LEU A 503 16.73 15.91 24.26
N ASN A 504 15.82 16.04 25.22
CA ASN A 504 16.07 15.84 26.64
C ASN A 504 14.95 14.99 27.29
N PRO A 505 15.24 14.31 28.43
CA PRO A 505 16.52 14.21 29.12
C PRO A 505 17.50 13.25 28.44
N ARG A 506 18.72 13.09 28.99
CA ARG A 506 19.75 12.18 28.43
C ARG A 506 19.34 10.72 28.54
N GLU A 507 18.44 10.41 29.46
CA GLU A 507 17.89 9.09 29.72
C GLU A 507 16.64 8.79 28.89
N CYS A 508 16.22 9.71 28.01
CA CYS A 508 15.03 9.53 27.15
C CYS A 508 15.21 8.36 26.19
N ASN A 509 14.21 7.48 26.17
CA ASN A 509 14.10 6.31 25.30
C ASN A 509 12.93 6.44 24.32
N SER A 510 11.96 7.31 24.57
CA SER A 510 10.85 7.60 23.66
C SER A 510 10.30 9.01 23.85
N ILE A 511 10.12 9.73 22.74
CA ILE A 511 9.51 11.06 22.75
C ILE A 511 8.05 11.05 23.23
N LEU A 512 7.38 9.90 23.14
CA LEU A 512 5.98 9.72 23.54
C LEU A 512 5.84 9.37 25.03
N VAL A 513 6.91 8.95 25.70
CA VAL A 513 6.84 8.38 27.06
C VAL A 513 7.65 9.20 28.08
N ASP A 514 8.94 9.42 27.82
CA ASP A 514 9.88 9.91 28.83
C ASP A 514 10.62 11.20 28.43
N CYS A 515 10.20 11.85 27.34
CA CYS A 515 10.76 13.14 26.92
C CYS A 515 10.30 14.30 27.81
N ASP A 516 11.26 15.15 28.18
CA ASP A 516 11.02 16.42 28.86
C ASP A 516 10.86 17.52 27.80
N TRP A 517 9.61 17.79 27.44
CA TRP A 517 9.24 18.81 26.44
C TRP A 517 9.65 20.23 26.85
N SER A 518 9.79 20.53 28.14
CA SER A 518 10.23 21.85 28.62
C SER A 518 11.70 22.16 28.31
N ARG A 519 12.47 21.13 27.92
CA ARG A 519 13.91 21.22 27.62
C ARG A 519 14.26 20.68 26.23
N THR A 520 13.31 20.14 25.50
CA THR A 520 13.50 19.58 24.15
C THR A 520 13.20 20.63 23.09
N LYS A 521 14.16 20.86 22.20
CA LYS A 521 14.08 21.85 21.12
C LYS A 521 13.70 21.25 19.77
N ALA A 522 14.02 19.99 19.52
CA ALA A 522 13.71 19.30 18.28
C ALA A 522 13.55 17.80 18.50
N TYR A 523 12.75 17.17 17.65
CA TYR A 523 12.47 15.73 17.66
C TYR A 523 12.24 15.23 16.22
N GLY A 524 12.54 13.96 15.99
CA GLY A 524 12.22 13.22 14.78
C GLY A 524 10.98 12.36 14.98
N LEU A 525 10.12 12.34 13.97
CA LEU A 525 8.96 11.45 13.89
C LEU A 525 8.65 11.24 12.40
N GLY A 526 8.24 10.03 12.04
CA GLY A 526 8.23 9.59 10.65
C GLY A 526 9.63 9.20 10.19
N ILE A 527 9.76 8.84 8.91
CA ILE A 527 11.00 8.30 8.37
C ILE A 527 12.00 9.42 8.06
N ASN A 528 11.54 10.55 7.51
CA ASN A 528 12.42 11.65 7.09
C ASN A 528 12.15 12.96 7.85
N GLY A 529 11.12 13.02 8.69
CA GLY A 529 10.67 14.24 9.35
C GLY A 529 11.50 14.64 10.57
N LEU A 530 11.89 15.92 10.62
CA LEU A 530 12.41 16.57 11.83
C LEU A 530 11.57 17.82 12.12
N TYR A 531 11.10 17.88 13.37
CA TYR A 531 10.26 18.95 13.89
C TYR A 531 10.99 19.73 14.98
N LEU A 532 10.76 21.03 15.02
CA LEU A 532 11.12 21.92 16.11
C LEU A 532 9.98 21.95 17.12
N ASN A 533 10.32 21.98 18.41
CA ASN A 533 9.36 22.17 19.50
C ASN A 533 8.95 23.66 19.56
N LEU A 534 8.24 24.10 18.53
CA LEU A 534 7.95 25.50 18.23
C LEU A 534 6.80 26.01 19.10
N LYS A 535 7.01 27.15 19.76
CA LYS A 535 6.00 27.79 20.59
C LYS A 535 4.80 28.24 19.77
N GLY A 536 3.60 27.90 20.25
CA GLY A 536 2.34 28.19 19.56
C GLY A 536 1.91 27.15 18.52
N ARG A 537 2.81 26.23 18.12
CA ARG A 537 2.45 25.07 17.29
C ARG A 537 2.34 23.82 18.16
N GLU A 538 3.41 23.48 18.86
CA GLU A 538 3.44 22.31 19.75
C GLU A 538 2.84 22.65 21.13
N ARG A 539 2.18 21.67 21.76
CA ARG A 539 1.51 21.83 23.07
C ARG A 539 2.42 22.49 24.11
N ASP A 540 3.66 22.01 24.18
CA ASP A 540 4.68 22.44 25.14
C ASP A 540 5.87 23.12 24.44
N GLY A 541 5.59 23.85 23.35
CA GLY A 541 6.59 24.52 22.52
C GLY A 541 7.45 25.54 23.28
N ILE A 542 8.79 25.39 23.16
CA ILE A 542 9.78 26.24 23.84
C ILE A 542 10.64 27.08 22.89
N VAL A 543 10.69 26.74 21.60
CA VAL A 543 11.48 27.48 20.61
C VAL A 543 10.66 28.68 20.14
N GLU A 544 11.18 29.90 20.32
CA GLU A 544 10.49 31.11 19.85
C GLU A 544 10.52 31.21 18.31
N PRO A 545 9.37 31.44 17.65
CA PRO A 545 9.34 31.73 16.22
C PRO A 545 10.18 32.95 15.85
N GLY A 546 10.77 32.94 14.66
CA GLY A 546 11.62 34.03 14.17
C GLY A 546 13.11 33.74 14.36
N GLU A 547 13.85 34.61 15.04
CA GLU A 547 15.31 34.53 15.06
C GLU A 547 15.85 33.27 15.77
N GLU A 548 15.24 32.85 16.89
CA GLU A 548 15.68 31.61 17.58
C GLU A 548 15.45 30.38 16.71
N GLN A 549 14.25 30.24 16.13
CA GLN A 549 13.92 29.18 15.18
C GLN A 549 14.92 29.14 14.02
N GLU A 550 15.23 30.28 13.41
CA GLU A 550 16.13 30.36 12.27
C GLU A 550 17.58 29.97 12.62
N GLN A 551 18.08 30.42 13.79
CA GLN A 551 19.39 30.04 14.28
C GLN A 551 19.47 28.54 14.60
N LEU A 552 18.43 27.99 15.24
CA LEU A 552 18.35 26.55 15.53
C LEU A 552 18.32 25.72 14.25
N THR A 553 17.53 26.14 13.27
CA THR A 553 17.41 25.46 11.97
C THR A 553 18.76 25.42 11.25
N LYS A 554 19.46 26.55 11.13
CA LYS A 554 20.81 26.60 10.55
C LYS A 554 21.80 25.70 11.29
N LYS A 555 21.74 25.69 12.61
CA LYS A 555 22.62 24.86 13.45
C LYS A 555 22.37 23.36 13.23
N LEU A 556 21.09 22.94 13.15
CA LEU A 556 20.71 21.55 12.88
C LEU A 556 21.16 21.11 11.49
N ILE A 557 20.86 21.90 10.45
CA ILE A 557 21.27 21.64 9.07
C ILE A 557 22.79 21.46 8.98
N ALA A 558 23.56 22.40 9.55
CA ALA A 558 25.03 22.34 9.50
C ALA A 558 25.58 21.10 10.20
N ARG A 559 25.03 20.74 11.37
CA ARG A 559 25.48 19.57 12.13
C ARG A 559 25.09 18.26 11.48
N LEU A 560 23.86 18.12 10.99
CA LEU A 560 23.38 16.93 10.29
C LEU A 560 24.16 16.67 9.00
N ASN A 561 24.44 17.72 8.20
CA ASN A 561 25.27 17.60 7.00
C ASN A 561 26.73 17.18 7.29
N ALA A 562 27.22 17.44 8.51
CA ALA A 562 28.55 17.06 8.95
C ALA A 562 28.63 15.64 9.52
N VAL A 563 27.50 14.95 9.73
CA VAL A 563 27.48 13.57 10.25
C VAL A 563 28.20 12.63 9.29
N ARG A 564 29.05 11.77 9.85
CA ARG A 564 29.76 10.71 9.16
C ARG A 564 29.63 9.40 9.94
N ASP A 565 29.59 8.30 9.22
CA ASP A 565 29.71 6.97 9.81
C ASP A 565 31.18 6.67 10.17
N PHE A 566 31.45 5.58 10.89
CA PHE A 566 32.79 5.22 11.36
C PHE A 566 33.79 4.99 10.22
N ASN A 567 33.31 4.63 9.04
CA ASN A 567 34.09 4.44 7.82
C ASN A 567 34.37 5.78 7.07
N GLY A 568 33.86 6.90 7.56
CA GLY A 568 34.00 8.23 6.97
C GLY A 568 32.95 8.58 5.91
N GLU A 569 32.00 7.69 5.61
CA GLU A 569 30.94 7.93 4.65
C GLU A 569 29.89 8.93 5.17
N LYS A 570 29.24 9.63 4.25
CA LYS A 570 28.20 10.60 4.58
C LYS A 570 26.88 9.86 4.81
N ILE A 571 26.29 10.00 6.00
CA ILE A 571 24.99 9.39 6.34
C ILE A 571 23.83 10.19 5.75
N ILE A 572 23.92 11.52 5.80
CA ILE A 572 22.87 12.44 5.37
C ILE A 572 23.35 13.14 4.10
N ARG A 573 22.75 12.84 2.96
CA ARG A 573 23.07 13.48 1.69
C ARG A 573 22.71 14.96 1.72
N ASN A 574 21.51 15.29 2.17
CA ASN A 574 21.07 16.68 2.30
C ASN A 574 20.04 16.83 3.42
N VAL A 575 19.83 18.06 3.87
CA VAL A 575 18.74 18.42 4.78
C VAL A 575 17.97 19.56 4.13
N TYR A 576 16.70 19.31 3.83
CA TYR A 576 15.86 20.29 3.15
C TYR A 576 15.01 21.04 4.14
N ARG A 577 14.81 22.33 3.87
CA ARG A 577 13.90 23.19 4.59
C ARG A 577 12.52 23.14 3.95
N SER A 578 11.51 22.76 4.73
CA SER A 578 10.15 22.63 4.22
C SER A 578 9.56 23.95 3.71
N ASP A 579 9.91 25.08 4.34
CA ASP A 579 9.50 26.42 3.91
C ASP A 579 10.17 26.91 2.62
N GLU A 580 11.22 26.22 2.15
CA GLU A 580 11.89 26.50 0.87
C GLU A 580 11.43 25.57 -0.25
N ILE A 581 11.07 24.32 0.06
CA ILE A 581 10.76 23.29 -0.95
C ILE A 581 9.26 23.05 -1.14
N TYR A 582 8.41 23.45 -0.18
CA TYR A 582 6.97 23.26 -0.27
C TYR A 582 6.21 24.57 -0.45
N THR A 583 5.12 24.48 -1.19
CA THR A 583 4.15 25.56 -1.40
C THR A 583 2.73 25.04 -1.23
N GLY A 584 1.86 25.84 -0.61
CA GLY A 584 0.43 25.55 -0.42
C GLY A 584 0.00 25.58 1.04
N ASP A 585 -1.32 25.53 1.25
CA ASP A 585 -1.95 25.75 2.55
C ASP A 585 -1.68 24.62 3.57
N ALA A 586 -1.29 23.42 3.11
CA ALA A 586 -0.99 22.30 4.00
C ALA A 586 0.41 22.37 4.61
N THR A 587 1.23 23.38 4.27
CA THR A 587 2.59 23.58 4.83
C THR A 587 2.62 23.74 6.35
N GLU A 588 1.52 24.17 6.97
CA GLU A 588 1.38 24.24 8.44
C GLU A 588 1.57 22.88 9.14
N LEU A 589 1.30 21.78 8.44
CA LEU A 589 1.41 20.40 8.95
C LEU A 589 2.81 19.81 8.72
N ALA A 590 3.64 20.45 7.89
CA ALA A 590 4.92 19.90 7.45
C ALA A 590 5.92 19.74 8.62
N PRO A 591 6.87 18.80 8.49
CA PRO A 591 8.14 18.87 9.22
C PRO A 591 8.82 20.22 8.98
N ASP A 592 9.64 20.70 9.91
CA ASP A 592 10.45 21.91 9.65
C ASP A 592 11.61 21.57 8.72
N LEU A 593 12.18 20.36 8.88
CA LEU A 593 13.25 19.83 8.06
C LEU A 593 12.93 18.43 7.56
N ILE A 594 13.35 18.14 6.32
CA ILE A 594 13.32 16.80 5.71
C ILE A 594 14.74 16.27 5.62
N ILE A 595 14.99 15.12 6.22
CA ILE A 595 16.30 14.47 6.21
C ILE A 595 16.42 13.60 4.95
N GLY A 596 17.31 13.99 4.03
CA GLY A 596 17.67 13.18 2.88
C GLY A 596 18.83 12.25 3.22
N TYR A 597 18.56 10.98 3.52
CA TYR A 597 19.60 9.98 3.78
C TYR A 597 20.39 9.67 2.50
N ALA A 598 21.69 9.44 2.64
CA ALA A 598 22.53 8.99 1.53
C ALA A 598 22.23 7.52 1.20
N ARG A 599 22.49 7.12 -0.05
CA ARG A 599 22.39 5.71 -0.47
C ARG A 599 23.23 4.82 0.47
N GLY A 600 22.65 3.69 0.89
CA GLY A 600 23.23 2.82 1.92
C GLY A 600 22.71 3.06 3.34
N TYR A 601 22.06 4.21 3.58
CA TYR A 601 21.53 4.64 4.87
C TYR A 601 20.02 4.91 4.81
N ARG A 602 19.36 4.72 5.95
CA ARG A 602 17.95 5.08 6.18
C ARG A 602 17.76 5.42 7.67
N ALA A 603 16.65 6.05 8.04
CA ALA A 603 16.24 6.12 9.45
C ALA A 603 16.13 4.72 10.09
N SER A 604 16.42 4.62 11.38
CA SER A 604 16.15 3.41 12.16
C SER A 604 14.66 3.19 12.39
N TRP A 605 14.23 1.95 12.64
CA TRP A 605 12.81 1.63 12.86
C TRP A 605 12.27 2.32 14.12
N GLU A 606 13.10 2.37 15.15
CA GLU A 606 12.81 2.96 16.46
C GLU A 606 12.51 4.45 16.32
N THR A 607 13.36 5.21 15.61
CA THR A 607 13.17 6.66 15.49
C THR A 607 11.91 7.05 14.72
N VAL A 608 11.39 6.18 13.85
CA VAL A 608 10.18 6.45 13.04
C VAL A 608 8.97 6.70 13.94
N LEU A 609 8.85 5.92 15.03
CA LEU A 609 7.77 6.05 16.01
C LEU A 609 8.22 6.76 17.29
N GLY A 610 9.34 7.48 17.22
CA GLY A 610 9.80 8.36 18.29
C GLY A 610 10.68 7.70 19.35
N GLU A 611 11.11 6.46 19.15
CA GLU A 611 12.02 5.76 20.08
C GLU A 611 13.51 6.09 19.82
N LEU A 612 14.32 5.89 20.86
CA LEU A 612 15.75 6.16 20.89
C LEU A 612 16.52 4.87 21.19
N THR A 613 17.64 4.71 20.51
CA THR A 613 18.62 3.63 20.75
C THR A 613 19.84 4.13 21.51
N ALA A 614 20.63 3.19 22.04
CA ALA A 614 21.93 3.50 22.63
C ALA A 614 22.91 4.03 21.58
N ASP A 615 23.04 3.33 20.46
CA ASP A 615 23.89 3.71 19.33
C ASP A 615 23.10 4.52 18.30
N VAL A 616 23.69 5.61 17.81
CA VAL A 616 23.10 6.46 16.77
C VAL A 616 23.06 5.76 15.41
N VAL A 617 24.03 4.89 15.13
CA VAL A 617 24.12 4.15 13.87
C VAL A 617 24.23 2.67 14.15
N THR A 618 23.34 1.88 13.53
CA THR A 618 23.28 0.43 13.68
C THR A 618 23.26 -0.27 12.31
N ASP A 619 23.64 -1.55 12.29
CA ASP A 619 23.50 -2.37 11.08
C ASP A 619 22.04 -2.75 10.86
N ASN A 620 21.57 -2.66 9.61
CA ASN A 620 20.29 -3.22 9.23
C ASN A 620 20.42 -4.74 9.08
N THR A 621 19.80 -5.49 10.00
CA THR A 621 19.77 -6.95 9.95
C THR A 621 18.38 -7.51 9.62
N ALA A 622 17.41 -6.64 9.35
CA ALA A 622 16.04 -7.04 9.03
C ALA A 622 15.94 -7.70 7.64
N ALA A 623 14.85 -8.42 7.39
CA ALA A 623 14.54 -8.93 6.06
C ALA A 623 14.30 -7.80 5.05
N TRP A 624 13.77 -6.67 5.54
CA TRP A 624 13.64 -5.42 4.81
C TRP A 624 15.02 -4.76 4.63
N SER A 625 15.63 -4.97 3.47
CA SER A 625 17.07 -4.77 3.21
C SER A 625 17.38 -3.69 2.17
N ALA A 626 16.37 -3.27 1.42
CA ALA A 626 16.43 -2.16 0.50
C ALA A 626 15.23 -1.23 0.73
N ASP A 627 15.36 0.02 0.34
CA ASP A 627 14.34 1.03 0.56
C ASP A 627 14.47 2.17 -0.44
N HIS A 628 13.43 3.00 -0.47
CA HIS A 628 13.36 4.24 -1.20
C HIS A 628 13.35 5.45 -0.26
N CYS A 629 13.13 5.29 1.06
CA CYS A 629 13.06 6.37 2.05
C CYS A 629 14.42 7.04 2.35
N ALA A 630 15.02 7.64 1.32
CA ALA A 630 16.33 8.28 1.30
C ALA A 630 16.19 9.73 0.79
N ASP A 631 17.30 10.34 0.34
CA ASP A 631 17.24 11.58 -0.44
C ASP A 631 16.62 11.33 -1.84
N ALA A 632 15.74 12.22 -2.28
CA ALA A 632 15.02 12.09 -3.55
C ALA A 632 15.94 11.94 -4.79
N LEU A 633 17.16 12.51 -4.73
CA LEU A 633 18.12 12.39 -5.83
C LEU A 633 18.82 11.02 -5.88
N GLU A 634 18.75 10.23 -4.81
CA GLU A 634 19.33 8.89 -4.78
C GLU A 634 18.45 7.85 -5.47
N VAL A 635 17.13 8.06 -5.46
CA VAL A 635 16.12 7.09 -5.91
C VAL A 635 15.04 7.73 -6.80
N PRO A 636 15.42 8.36 -7.94
CA PRO A 636 14.44 8.88 -8.88
C PRO A 636 13.57 7.75 -9.46
N GLY A 637 12.32 8.08 -9.83
CA GLY A 637 11.44 7.15 -10.53
C GLY A 637 11.77 7.04 -12.03
N VAL A 638 10.88 6.37 -12.77
CA VAL A 638 10.98 6.21 -14.23
C VAL A 638 9.82 6.89 -14.94
N LEU A 639 10.09 7.38 -16.15
CA LEU A 639 9.05 7.72 -17.12
C LEU A 639 9.41 7.12 -18.47
N PHE A 640 8.55 6.23 -18.96
CA PHE A 640 8.48 5.85 -20.37
C PHE A 640 7.19 6.36 -20.97
N CYS A 641 7.24 6.76 -22.23
CA CYS A 641 6.06 7.10 -23.00
C CYS A 641 6.21 6.57 -24.42
N ASN A 642 5.11 6.10 -25.03
CA ASN A 642 5.10 5.73 -26.45
C ASN A 642 5.07 6.96 -27.38
N LYS A 643 4.85 8.16 -26.83
CA LYS A 643 4.83 9.43 -27.53
C LYS A 643 6.05 10.27 -27.15
N PRO A 644 6.75 10.89 -28.13
CA PRO A 644 7.87 11.78 -27.83
C PRO A 644 7.47 12.99 -26.97
N TYR A 645 8.31 13.30 -25.99
CA TYR A 645 8.17 14.48 -25.11
C TYR A 645 9.47 15.30 -25.09
N LYS A 646 9.38 16.58 -24.72
CA LYS A 646 10.49 17.55 -24.85
C LYS A 646 11.19 17.85 -23.53
N MET A 647 10.45 17.75 -22.43
CA MET A 647 10.95 18.07 -21.10
C MET A 647 12.13 17.16 -20.74
N GLN A 648 13.25 17.78 -20.35
CA GLN A 648 14.52 17.06 -20.08
C GLN A 648 14.56 16.42 -18.69
N SER A 649 13.86 17.00 -17.73
CA SER A 649 13.87 16.55 -16.32
C SER A 649 12.45 16.60 -15.77
N PRO A 650 11.55 15.74 -16.27
CA PRO A 650 10.19 15.67 -15.76
C PRO A 650 10.18 15.18 -14.31
N SER A 651 9.11 15.54 -13.60
CA SER A 651 8.82 15.09 -12.23
C SER A 651 7.39 14.57 -12.13
N LEU A 652 7.05 13.91 -11.02
CA LEU A 652 5.72 13.33 -10.82
C LEU A 652 4.58 14.34 -11.00
N ILE A 653 4.80 15.58 -10.57
CA ILE A 653 3.79 16.64 -10.65
C ILE A 653 3.46 17.02 -12.11
N ASP A 654 4.34 16.72 -13.06
CA ASP A 654 4.20 17.07 -14.49
C ASP A 654 3.31 16.07 -15.26
N VAL A 655 3.12 14.85 -14.73
CA VAL A 655 2.40 13.80 -15.45
C VAL A 655 0.89 14.09 -15.50
N ALA A 656 0.27 14.51 -14.39
CA ALA A 656 -1.16 14.86 -14.36
C ALA A 656 -1.53 16.01 -15.33
N PRO A 657 -0.83 17.15 -15.36
CA PRO A 657 -1.02 18.19 -16.38
C PRO A 657 -0.88 17.67 -17.82
N SER A 658 0.04 16.71 -18.03
CA SER A 658 0.24 16.09 -19.34
C SER A 658 -0.94 15.21 -19.76
N ILE A 659 -1.50 14.44 -18.82
CA ILE A 659 -2.72 13.65 -19.04
C ILE A 659 -3.90 14.56 -19.38
N LEU A 660 -4.13 15.63 -18.60
CA LEU A 660 -5.20 16.60 -18.88
C LEU A 660 -5.07 17.20 -20.29
N SER A 661 -3.84 17.49 -20.72
CA SER A 661 -3.58 18.06 -22.04
C SER A 661 -3.91 17.11 -23.21
N GLU A 662 -3.79 15.79 -23.01
CA GLU A 662 -4.16 14.81 -24.04
C GLU A 662 -5.67 14.87 -24.34
N PHE A 663 -6.48 15.30 -23.37
CA PHE A 663 -7.91 15.53 -23.51
C PHE A 663 -8.28 16.97 -23.89
N GLY A 664 -7.29 17.82 -24.20
CA GLY A 664 -7.50 19.22 -24.55
C GLY A 664 -7.88 20.12 -23.38
N LEU A 665 -7.61 19.69 -22.14
CA LEU A 665 -7.85 20.51 -20.95
C LEU A 665 -6.60 21.33 -20.60
N GLU A 666 -6.83 22.58 -20.19
CA GLU A 666 -5.77 23.45 -19.68
C GLU A 666 -5.31 22.99 -18.29
N THR A 667 -4.04 23.24 -17.95
CA THR A 667 -3.51 22.95 -16.63
C THR A 667 -4.18 23.86 -15.59
N PRO A 668 -4.89 23.30 -14.59
CA PRO A 668 -5.52 24.09 -13.53
C PRO A 668 -4.48 24.90 -12.74
N SER A 669 -4.87 26.07 -12.24
CA SER A 669 -3.98 26.92 -11.42
C SER A 669 -3.61 26.30 -10.08
N THR A 670 -4.31 25.24 -9.66
CA THR A 670 -4.01 24.46 -8.45
C THR A 670 -2.84 23.49 -8.65
N MET A 671 -2.40 23.25 -9.89
CA MET A 671 -1.27 22.39 -10.21
C MET A 671 0.01 23.23 -10.38
N ASN A 672 1.13 22.73 -9.87
CA ASN A 672 2.44 23.34 -10.06
C ASN A 672 3.24 22.68 -11.20
N GLY A 673 2.88 21.45 -11.57
CA GLY A 673 3.50 20.75 -12.70
C GLY A 673 3.12 21.33 -14.06
N LYS A 674 3.84 20.88 -15.09
CA LYS A 674 3.71 21.36 -16.47
C LYS A 674 3.55 20.20 -17.43
N ASN A 675 2.93 20.48 -18.57
CA ASN A 675 2.80 19.50 -19.65
C ASN A 675 4.17 19.15 -20.28
N ILE A 676 4.58 17.89 -20.22
CA ILE A 676 5.88 17.40 -20.72
C ILE A 676 6.03 17.43 -22.25
N PHE A 677 4.92 17.44 -23.00
CA PHE A 677 4.96 17.40 -24.47
C PHE A 677 5.31 18.75 -25.10
N ASN A 678 4.97 19.85 -24.41
CA ASN A 678 5.09 21.20 -24.93
C ASN A 678 6.12 22.07 -24.20
N SER A 679 6.60 21.65 -23.03
CA SER A 679 7.50 22.43 -22.16
C SER A 679 8.98 22.20 -22.42
#